data_AF-A0A2N2M2K6-F1
#
_entry.id   AF-A0A2N2M2K6-F1
#
_cell.length_a   1.000
_cell.length_b   1.000
_cell.length_c   1.000
_cell.angle_alpha   90.00
_cell.angle_beta   90.00
_cell.angle_gamma   90.00
#
_symmetry.space_group_name_H-M   'P 1'
#
loop_
_entity.id
_entity.type
_entity.pdbx_description
1 polymer ?
#
loop_
_entity_poly.entity_id
_entity_poly.type
_entity_poly.pdbx_seq_one_letter_code
_entity_poly.pdbx_strand_id
1 'polypeptide(L)'
;MLQLFYMKDRQPLKHHLNWVQHKFFKTICGLLIILFFLTTFIPVNAADNPPPTITTIQVQGNNLSNSEELKLGVSKVQTIQLNKPALDQIAEQYKINSDAVYPVRFDIFENLNYLAMITKKNNTLNGGYILSGYLADGKEGSITIVSNNDVVSGILTDLGQQYYLTQNIHGQYQFEEIDQSAFPVELEPLTPETSIFGMESFESDNPIVMDTGAVIDVMVVYTDDARLDAGGTTNIINQIDLAISETNAGYERSGIYQRVNLVHSSEVNYNEDTPFNWGNTLNALTSSTDGSLDQVHNLRNEYGADLVVMLVKNMEYCGIGWLMTPTFTRDSVGFSVVSRSCSTGYYSLAHETGHNMGAHHDRATDSGPGYYNYSHGYQAPNSAFRTIMSYACSRYCPRINNWANPDVFFGGQPTGIISTASNSADNRLTLNNTASIIANFRQSRSTPIAPSNLTLLNRNMTSIGFQFSDNSTNEVGFKVERSINGGSWIQIAALAANQTSYTDLELLCNTNYAYRVKAYTLSADSNYSNLLSTSTTACTAPDIPSTIETIVSINAIRINWTDVEGEEEYVIEQSVDDAKSWSPLASLPQNVTTYSITNLNPGSAYTIRLVVENRYGTNVSNPLTITTYDHAIFVPVINK
;
A
#
# COMPACT_ATOMS: atom_id res chain seq x y z
N MET A 1 -6.52 69.55 1.20
CA MET A 1 -6.04 70.94 1.09
C MET A 1 -4.68 70.90 0.42
N LEU A 2 -4.44 71.76 -0.59
CA LEU A 2 -3.17 72.11 -1.29
C LEU A 2 -2.30 70.92 -1.81
N GLN A 3 -1.76 70.88 -3.05
CA GLN A 3 -1.07 71.87 -3.92
C GLN A 3 0.34 72.27 -3.44
N LEU A 4 1.37 72.44 -4.30
CA LEU A 4 1.71 71.93 -5.65
C LEU A 4 3.17 72.42 -5.99
N PHE A 5 3.79 71.89 -7.05
CA PHE A 5 5.05 72.36 -7.71
C PHE A 5 6.39 72.29 -6.90
N TYR A 6 7.62 72.53 -7.43
CA TYR A 6 8.31 72.15 -8.70
C TYR A 6 9.73 72.79 -8.79
N MET A 7 10.66 72.20 -9.57
CA MET A 7 12.06 72.68 -9.88
C MET A 7 13.03 72.85 -8.68
N LYS A 8 14.36 72.62 -8.73
CA LYS A 8 15.42 72.37 -9.75
C LYS A 8 16.35 73.57 -10.05
N ASP A 9 17.48 73.64 -9.32
CA ASP A 9 18.78 74.26 -9.67
C ASP A 9 19.75 74.07 -8.47
N ARG A 10 21.07 74.34 -8.47
CA ARG A 10 22.21 74.12 -9.41
C ARG A 10 23.52 74.54 -8.67
N GLN A 11 24.69 74.02 -9.07
CA GLN A 11 26.05 74.55 -8.76
C GLN A 11 26.60 74.34 -7.29
N PRO A 12 27.94 74.38 -7.04
CA PRO A 12 28.59 73.23 -6.37
C PRO A 12 29.74 73.53 -5.34
N LEU A 13 30.49 72.46 -4.99
CA LEU A 13 31.90 72.40 -4.57
C LEU A 13 32.30 72.81 -3.12
N LYS A 14 32.55 71.80 -2.27
CA LYS A 14 33.90 71.49 -1.72
C LYS A 14 33.97 70.09 -1.07
N HIS A 15 35.18 69.57 -0.86
CA HIS A 15 35.46 68.23 -0.34
C HIS A 15 35.08 68.05 1.14
N HIS A 16 34.74 66.82 1.55
CA HIS A 16 35.57 66.04 2.50
C HIS A 16 35.25 64.53 2.42
N LEU A 17 35.83 63.73 3.33
CA LEU A 17 36.07 62.29 3.20
C LEU A 17 34.99 61.36 3.79
N ASN A 18 35.05 60.10 3.33
CA ASN A 18 34.73 58.83 4.02
C ASN A 18 33.29 58.25 4.10
N TRP A 19 33.19 57.06 3.48
CA TRP A 19 32.58 55.82 3.98
C TRP A 19 31.03 55.60 3.93
N VAL A 20 30.69 54.29 3.90
CA VAL A 20 29.38 53.61 4.09
C VAL A 20 28.36 53.58 2.91
N GLN A 21 28.44 52.47 2.16
CA GLN A 21 27.35 51.62 1.60
C GLN A 21 26.23 52.14 0.64
N HIS A 22 25.85 51.21 -0.27
CA HIS A 22 24.54 51.03 -0.95
C HIS A 22 24.12 51.99 -2.09
N LYS A 23 23.31 51.61 -3.11
CA LYS A 23 22.98 50.31 -3.78
C LYS A 23 22.10 50.59 -5.04
N PHE A 24 22.13 49.72 -6.08
CA PHE A 24 21.29 49.77 -7.32
C PHE A 24 21.54 50.99 -8.26
N PHE A 25 20.99 51.16 -9.49
CA PHE A 25 20.04 50.43 -10.39
C PHE A 25 20.74 50.20 -11.77
N LYS A 26 20.63 49.06 -12.49
CA LYS A 26 19.58 48.64 -13.47
C LYS A 26 19.41 49.61 -14.68
N THR A 27 19.18 49.23 -15.96
CA THR A 27 19.04 47.96 -16.75
C THR A 27 19.07 48.35 -18.26
N ILE A 28 19.17 47.53 -19.34
CA ILE A 28 19.23 46.08 -19.64
C ILE A 28 20.17 45.87 -20.87
N CYS A 29 20.93 44.76 -20.98
CA CYS A 29 21.07 43.95 -22.23
C CYS A 29 21.90 42.68 -22.01
N GLY A 30 21.66 41.64 -22.81
CA GLY A 30 22.03 40.26 -22.47
C GLY A 30 23.48 39.83 -22.71
N LEU A 31 23.92 38.87 -21.91
CA LEU A 31 24.57 37.65 -22.40
C LEU A 31 24.27 36.48 -21.45
N LEU A 32 24.21 35.26 -21.97
CA LEU A 32 24.17 34.06 -21.13
C LEU A 32 25.55 33.88 -20.50
N ILE A 33 25.62 33.77 -19.17
CA ILE A 33 26.75 33.13 -18.49
C ILE A 33 26.27 31.77 -18.03
N ILE A 34 26.84 30.73 -18.63
CA ILE A 34 26.63 29.34 -18.21
C ILE A 34 27.27 29.19 -16.84
N LEU A 35 26.44 29.13 -15.78
CA LEU A 35 26.93 28.72 -14.48
C LEU A 35 27.17 27.20 -14.52
N PHE A 36 28.38 26.84 -14.94
CA PHE A 36 28.89 25.49 -14.79
C PHE A 36 28.91 25.16 -13.29
N PHE A 37 27.92 24.39 -12.83
CA PHE A 37 28.11 23.60 -11.62
C PHE A 37 29.19 22.57 -11.94
N LEU A 38 30.45 22.92 -11.66
CA LEU A 38 31.44 21.90 -11.34
C LEU A 38 30.97 21.25 -10.04
N THR A 39 30.17 20.19 -10.17
CA THR A 39 30.20 19.10 -9.21
C THR A 39 31.60 18.51 -9.28
N THR A 40 32.52 19.09 -8.51
CA THR A 40 33.77 18.43 -8.17
C THR A 40 33.39 17.17 -7.40
N PHE A 41 33.31 16.05 -8.12
CA PHE A 41 33.39 14.73 -7.53
C PHE A 41 34.75 14.64 -6.83
N ILE A 42 34.78 15.10 -5.58
CA ILE A 42 35.79 14.67 -4.62
C ILE A 42 35.50 13.18 -4.44
N PRO A 43 36.42 12.28 -4.84
CA PRO A 43 36.25 10.87 -4.54
C PRO A 43 36.38 10.74 -3.01
N VAL A 44 35.24 10.64 -2.33
CA VAL A 44 35.21 10.36 -0.89
C VAL A 44 35.82 8.98 -0.70
N ASN A 45 37.06 8.95 -0.25
CA ASN A 45 37.78 7.71 -0.03
C ASN A 45 37.16 7.02 1.20
N ALA A 46 36.90 5.72 1.13
CA ALA A 46 36.23 4.99 2.23
C ALA A 46 37.06 4.96 3.53
N ALA A 47 38.32 5.42 3.49
CA ALA A 47 39.17 5.64 4.65
C ALA A 47 38.85 6.91 5.46
N ASP A 48 38.22 7.93 4.86
CA ASP A 48 38.06 9.26 5.48
C ASP A 48 36.81 9.39 6.37
N ASN A 49 35.85 8.46 6.24
CA ASN A 49 34.71 8.28 7.14
C ASN A 49 34.38 6.78 7.26
N PRO A 50 34.90 6.05 8.26
CA PRO A 50 34.53 4.66 8.48
C PRO A 50 33.05 4.54 8.90
N PRO A 51 32.36 3.42 8.57
CA PRO A 51 31.01 3.16 9.04
C PRO A 51 30.90 3.26 10.58
N PRO A 52 29.88 3.93 11.13
CA PRO A 52 29.74 4.10 12.58
C PRO A 52 29.59 2.75 13.29
N THR A 53 30.39 2.56 14.33
CA THR A 53 30.23 1.41 15.24
C THR A 53 29.06 1.68 16.18
N ILE A 54 28.09 0.77 16.14
CA ILE A 54 26.84 0.82 16.91
C ILE A 54 27.01 0.07 18.24
N THR A 55 27.72 -1.06 18.26
CA THR A 55 28.03 -1.79 19.50
C THR A 55 29.53 -2.01 19.65
N THR A 56 30.05 -1.76 20.85
CA THR A 56 31.43 -2.07 21.25
C THR A 56 31.45 -2.88 22.55
N ILE A 57 32.48 -3.70 22.76
CA ILE A 57 32.51 -4.64 23.89
C ILE A 57 32.90 -3.96 25.20
N GLN A 58 32.16 -4.27 26.28
CA GLN A 58 32.52 -3.86 27.64
C GLN A 58 33.71 -4.68 28.16
N VAL A 59 34.93 -4.19 27.96
CA VAL A 59 36.14 -4.75 28.59
C VAL A 59 36.17 -4.33 30.07
N GLN A 60 35.37 -4.98 30.92
CA GLN A 60 35.47 -4.82 32.36
C GLN A 60 36.65 -5.65 32.91
N GLY A 61 37.54 -4.98 33.64
CA GLY A 61 38.72 -5.61 34.21
C GLY A 61 38.40 -6.48 35.43
N ASN A 62 38.32 -7.79 35.22
CA ASN A 62 38.16 -8.88 36.21
C ASN A 62 36.87 -8.87 37.05
N ASN A 63 36.23 -10.04 37.07
CA ASN A 63 35.18 -10.47 38.00
C ASN A 63 33.80 -9.81 37.87
N LEU A 64 33.03 -10.28 36.88
CA LEU A 64 31.67 -10.74 37.18
C LEU A 64 31.69 -12.27 37.30
N SER A 65 30.86 -12.83 38.17
CA SER A 65 30.87 -14.26 38.51
C SER A 65 30.12 -15.09 37.47
N ASN A 66 30.68 -16.25 37.10
CA ASN A 66 30.02 -17.27 36.27
C ASN A 66 28.87 -17.97 37.04
N SER A 67 27.81 -17.23 37.37
CA SER A 67 26.68 -17.71 38.17
C SER A 67 25.38 -16.92 37.99
N GLU A 68 25.21 -16.19 36.89
CA GLU A 68 23.85 -15.95 36.37
C GLU A 68 23.48 -17.16 35.50
N GLU A 69 22.34 -17.78 35.79
CA GLU A 69 21.83 -18.92 35.04
C GLU A 69 21.37 -18.45 33.66
N LEU A 70 21.88 -19.07 32.59
CA LEU A 70 21.52 -18.70 31.23
C LEU A 70 20.03 -18.97 31.00
N LYS A 71 19.33 -18.01 30.39
CA LYS A 71 17.94 -18.18 29.93
C LYS A 71 17.85 -19.42 29.04
N LEU A 72 16.74 -20.16 29.14
CA LEU A 72 16.44 -21.25 28.21
C LEU A 72 16.48 -20.71 26.75
N GLY A 73 17.20 -21.41 25.87
CA GLY A 73 17.45 -20.95 24.50
C GLY A 73 18.71 -20.07 24.32
N VAL A 74 19.46 -19.74 25.36
CA VAL A 74 20.69 -18.92 25.25
C VAL A 74 21.94 -19.76 25.55
N SER A 75 22.86 -19.82 24.59
CA SER A 75 24.15 -20.51 24.71
C SER A 75 25.25 -19.65 25.35
N LYS A 76 25.19 -18.33 25.15
CA LYS A 76 26.27 -17.39 25.48
C LYS A 76 25.76 -15.94 25.54
N VAL A 77 26.35 -15.12 26.41
CA VAL A 77 25.99 -13.71 26.60
C VAL A 77 27.24 -12.82 26.54
N GLN A 78 27.11 -11.60 26.01
CA GLN A 78 28.15 -10.57 26.04
C GLN A 78 27.56 -9.18 26.28
N THR A 79 27.95 -8.54 27.39
CA THR A 79 27.62 -7.14 27.65
C THR A 79 28.39 -6.20 26.71
N ILE A 80 27.70 -5.19 26.17
CA ILE A 80 28.25 -4.23 25.21
C ILE A 80 27.94 -2.77 25.63
N GLN A 81 28.47 -1.79 24.90
CA GLN A 81 27.99 -0.42 24.89
C GLN A 81 27.26 -0.16 23.58
N LEU A 82 26.04 0.37 23.68
CA LEU A 82 25.22 0.74 22.54
C LEU A 82 25.38 2.24 22.24
N ASN A 83 25.96 2.56 21.09
CA ASN A 83 26.02 3.90 20.52
C ASN A 83 24.65 4.27 19.90
N LYS A 84 23.62 4.33 20.75
CA LYS A 84 22.23 4.61 20.35
C LYS A 84 22.08 5.93 19.56
N PRO A 85 22.77 7.05 19.88
CA PRO A 85 22.65 8.28 19.09
C PRO A 85 23.00 8.11 17.60
N ALA A 86 23.83 7.12 17.23
CA ALA A 86 24.10 6.80 15.83
C ALA A 86 22.92 6.06 15.16
N LEU A 87 22.20 5.19 15.86
CA LEU A 87 20.95 4.59 15.37
C LEU A 87 19.85 5.64 15.19
N ASP A 88 19.69 6.51 16.20
CA ASP A 88 18.72 7.62 16.14
C ASP A 88 19.04 8.55 14.96
N GLN A 89 20.31 8.88 14.74
CA GLN A 89 20.75 9.68 13.59
C GLN A 89 20.44 9.02 12.23
N ILE A 90 20.62 7.69 12.11
CA ILE A 90 20.26 6.95 10.88
C ILE A 90 18.74 6.98 10.66
N ALA A 91 17.94 6.75 11.72
CA ALA A 91 16.49 6.80 11.66
C ALA A 91 15.94 8.20 11.27
N GLU A 92 16.64 9.28 11.65
CA GLU A 92 16.36 10.65 11.17
C GLU A 92 16.79 10.88 9.71
N GLN A 93 17.95 10.35 9.29
CA GLN A 93 18.44 10.51 7.92
C GLN A 93 17.53 9.84 6.88
N TYR A 94 16.86 8.75 7.23
CA TYR A 94 15.81 8.12 6.41
C TYR A 94 14.59 9.02 6.13
N LYS A 95 14.36 10.10 6.90
CA LYS A 95 13.33 11.12 6.59
C LYS A 95 13.75 12.07 5.46
N ILE A 96 15.04 12.08 5.11
CA ILE A 96 15.63 12.94 4.07
C ILE A 96 15.84 12.15 2.78
N ASN A 97 16.24 10.88 2.88
CA ASN A 97 16.37 9.97 1.75
C ASN A 97 15.92 8.55 2.16
N SER A 98 14.76 8.12 1.65
CA SER A 98 14.20 6.78 1.87
C SER A 98 15.04 5.67 1.26
N ASP A 99 15.77 5.98 0.19
CA ASP A 99 16.40 5.01 -0.71
C ASP A 99 17.90 4.84 -0.42
N ALA A 100 18.37 5.47 0.66
CA ALA A 100 19.75 5.39 1.11
C ALA A 100 20.05 4.05 1.82
N VAL A 101 21.29 3.58 1.64
CA VAL A 101 21.82 2.42 2.33
C VAL A 101 22.92 2.88 3.29
N TYR A 102 22.74 2.59 4.59
CA TYR A 102 23.64 3.04 5.65
C TYR A 102 24.50 1.87 6.15
N PRO A 103 25.82 1.85 5.88
CA PRO A 103 26.72 0.87 6.47
C PRO A 103 26.92 1.16 7.95
N VAL A 104 26.87 0.12 8.79
CA VAL A 104 27.02 0.19 10.24
C VAL A 104 27.80 -1.02 10.76
N ARG A 105 28.52 -0.87 11.88
CA ARG A 105 29.29 -1.98 12.49
C ARG A 105 28.74 -2.40 13.83
N PHE A 106 28.67 -3.71 14.04
CA PHE A 106 28.31 -4.33 15.31
C PHE A 106 29.43 -5.25 15.79
N ASP A 107 30.08 -4.91 16.90
CA ASP A 107 30.87 -5.88 17.66
C ASP A 107 29.91 -6.70 18.53
N ILE A 108 29.87 -8.02 18.34
CA ILE A 108 28.94 -8.96 19.01
C ILE A 108 29.66 -9.70 20.14
N PHE A 109 30.84 -10.25 19.84
CA PHE A 109 31.74 -10.94 20.76
C PHE A 109 33.20 -10.60 20.41
N GLU A 110 34.15 -10.89 21.30
CA GLU A 110 35.58 -10.50 21.15
C GLU A 110 36.22 -10.84 19.79
N ASN A 111 35.73 -11.89 19.13
CA ASN A 111 36.19 -12.35 17.82
C ASN A 111 35.04 -12.46 16.78
N LEU A 112 33.90 -11.81 17.02
CA LEU A 112 32.75 -11.78 16.11
C LEU A 112 32.22 -10.35 15.97
N ASN A 113 32.38 -9.77 14.78
CA ASN A 113 31.83 -8.46 14.43
C ASN A 113 31.29 -8.51 12.99
N TYR A 114 30.23 -7.74 12.72
CA TYR A 114 29.57 -7.69 11.42
C TYR A 114 29.51 -6.26 10.89
N LEU A 115 29.74 -6.12 9.58
CA LEU A 115 29.32 -4.95 8.80
C LEU A 115 27.90 -5.22 8.29
N ALA A 116 26.93 -4.43 8.71
CA ALA A 116 25.55 -4.51 8.22
C ALA A 116 25.21 -3.31 7.34
N MET A 117 24.36 -3.53 6.35
CA MET A 117 23.88 -2.55 5.39
C MET A 117 22.40 -2.32 5.68
N ILE A 118 22.08 -1.27 6.45
CA ILE A 118 20.68 -0.89 6.71
C ILE A 118 20.10 -0.34 5.40
N THR A 119 18.97 -0.91 4.96
CA THR A 119 18.31 -0.58 3.68
C THR A 119 16.88 -0.07 3.85
N LYS A 120 16.28 -0.21 5.03
CA LYS A 120 14.85 0.04 5.25
C LYS A 120 14.61 0.62 6.64
N LYS A 121 13.69 1.59 6.72
CA LYS A 121 13.20 2.17 7.97
C LYS A 121 11.68 2.18 8.00
N ASN A 122 11.10 1.50 8.98
CA ASN A 122 9.67 1.56 9.30
C ASN A 122 9.44 2.37 10.60
N ASN A 123 8.19 2.68 10.89
CA ASN A 123 7.75 3.18 12.20
C ASN A 123 7.17 2.00 13.01
N THR A 124 7.22 2.09 14.33
CA THR A 124 6.42 1.24 15.23
C THR A 124 5.07 1.90 15.51
N LEU A 125 4.10 1.17 16.08
CA LEU A 125 2.84 1.77 16.55
C LEU A 125 3.06 2.87 17.60
N ASN A 126 4.09 2.72 18.44
CA ASN A 126 4.34 3.59 19.58
C ASN A 126 5.18 4.84 19.22
N GLY A 127 5.30 5.18 17.93
CA GLY A 127 6.04 6.36 17.45
C GLY A 127 7.57 6.19 17.41
N GLY A 128 8.05 4.98 17.65
CA GLY A 128 9.45 4.57 17.54
C GLY A 128 9.88 4.26 16.10
N TYR A 129 10.97 3.51 15.96
CA TYR A 129 11.49 3.10 14.66
C TYR A 129 11.88 1.62 14.60
N ILE A 130 11.82 1.07 13.39
CA ILE A 130 12.40 -0.21 13.03
C ILE A 130 13.40 0.03 11.90
N LEU A 131 14.63 -0.45 12.04
CA LEU A 131 15.69 -0.43 11.02
C LEU A 131 16.00 -1.87 10.61
N SER A 132 15.98 -2.16 9.31
CA SER A 132 16.29 -3.50 8.77
C SER A 132 17.33 -3.44 7.65
N GLY A 133 18.09 -4.52 7.51
CA GLY A 133 19.20 -4.61 6.55
C GLY A 133 19.74 -6.02 6.37
N TYR A 134 20.79 -6.13 5.54
CA TYR A 134 21.53 -7.38 5.30
C TYR A 134 22.97 -7.28 5.82
N LEU A 135 23.63 -8.41 6.01
CA LEU A 135 25.05 -8.45 6.41
C LEU A 135 25.94 -8.42 5.16
N ALA A 136 26.92 -7.52 5.12
CA ALA A 136 27.68 -7.22 3.90
C ALA A 136 28.47 -8.44 3.36
N ASP A 137 28.96 -9.29 4.26
CA ASP A 137 29.75 -10.47 3.94
C ASP A 137 28.90 -11.75 3.71
N GLY A 138 27.60 -11.71 4.03
CA GLY A 138 26.71 -12.87 4.06
C GLY A 138 25.46 -12.72 3.19
N LYS A 139 25.37 -13.48 2.09
CA LYS A 139 24.22 -13.46 1.16
C LYS A 139 22.86 -13.80 1.79
N GLU A 140 22.87 -14.47 2.93
CA GLU A 140 21.69 -14.99 3.63
C GLU A 140 21.56 -14.39 5.05
N GLY A 141 22.44 -13.45 5.42
CA GLY A 141 22.46 -12.80 6.73
C GLY A 141 21.61 -11.52 6.77
N SER A 142 20.86 -11.33 7.86
CA SER A 142 19.96 -10.18 8.04
C SER A 142 20.04 -9.58 9.44
N ILE A 143 19.70 -8.29 9.57
CA ILE A 143 19.55 -7.59 10.84
C ILE A 143 18.23 -6.82 10.89
N THR A 144 17.58 -6.82 12.05
CA THR A 144 16.47 -5.92 12.38
C THR A 144 16.69 -5.35 13.79
N ILE A 145 16.48 -4.05 13.94
CA ILE A 145 16.59 -3.31 15.20
C ILE A 145 15.31 -2.50 15.41
N VAL A 146 14.72 -2.59 16.59
CA VAL A 146 13.56 -1.82 17.04
C VAL A 146 13.98 -0.86 18.16
N SER A 147 13.39 0.33 18.18
CA SER A 147 13.56 1.32 19.25
C SER A 147 12.20 1.94 19.60
N ASN A 148 11.71 1.68 20.81
CA ASN A 148 10.54 2.33 21.41
C ASN A 148 10.91 2.89 22.78
N ASN A 149 10.29 4.00 23.21
CA ASN A 149 10.45 4.59 24.55
C ASN A 149 11.90 4.57 25.08
N ASP A 150 12.82 4.98 24.21
CA ASP A 150 14.27 4.99 24.40
C ASP A 150 15.01 3.64 24.59
N VAL A 151 14.31 2.49 24.64
CA VAL A 151 14.90 1.15 24.74
C VAL A 151 15.05 0.51 23.35
N VAL A 152 16.22 -0.05 23.08
CA VAL A 152 16.56 -0.72 21.81
C VAL A 152 16.56 -2.23 21.98
N SER A 153 16.02 -2.95 20.99
CA SER A 153 16.15 -4.40 20.88
C SER A 153 16.46 -4.77 19.43
N GLY A 154 16.97 -5.97 19.17
CA GLY A 154 17.24 -6.39 17.80
C GLY A 154 17.59 -7.86 17.66
N ILE A 155 17.52 -8.36 16.42
CA ILE A 155 18.06 -9.65 16.02
C ILE A 155 19.06 -9.44 14.88
N LEU A 156 20.19 -10.13 14.99
CA LEU A 156 21.09 -10.42 13.87
C LEU A 156 21.03 -11.93 13.59
N THR A 157 20.95 -12.30 12.31
CA THR A 157 20.94 -13.70 11.85
C THR A 157 21.99 -13.90 10.78
N ASP A 158 22.77 -14.98 10.90
CA ASP A 158 23.79 -15.38 9.93
C ASP A 158 23.78 -16.90 9.76
N LEU A 159 23.54 -17.39 8.54
CA LEU A 159 23.39 -18.82 8.19
C LEU A 159 22.48 -19.65 9.13
N GLY A 160 21.48 -19.01 9.74
CA GLY A 160 20.55 -19.61 10.70
C GLY A 160 20.96 -19.50 12.18
N GLN A 161 22.22 -19.16 12.47
CA GLN A 161 22.62 -18.75 13.82
C GLN A 161 22.06 -17.36 14.12
N GLN A 162 21.64 -17.13 15.37
CA GLN A 162 20.96 -15.91 15.80
C GLN A 162 21.62 -15.28 17.03
N TYR A 163 21.56 -13.96 17.09
CA TYR A 163 22.09 -13.12 18.15
C TYR A 163 21.08 -12.02 18.49
N TYR A 164 20.56 -12.00 19.72
CA TYR A 164 19.60 -10.99 20.19
C TYR A 164 20.32 -9.84 20.88
N LEU A 165 20.14 -8.61 20.40
CA LEU A 165 20.43 -7.39 21.16
C LEU A 165 19.27 -7.15 22.13
N THR A 166 19.55 -7.19 23.42
CA THR A 166 18.55 -6.98 24.48
C THR A 166 19.12 -6.20 25.67
N GLN A 167 18.25 -5.78 26.58
CA GLN A 167 18.61 -5.11 27.83
C GLN A 167 18.42 -6.06 29.01
N ASN A 168 19.43 -6.15 29.90
CA ASN A 168 19.33 -6.97 31.11
C ASN A 168 18.61 -6.22 32.25
N ILE A 169 18.33 -6.93 33.35
CA ILE A 169 17.64 -6.39 34.54
C ILE A 169 18.36 -5.21 35.21
N HIS A 170 19.65 -5.00 34.91
CA HIS A 170 20.47 -3.89 35.38
C HIS A 170 20.51 -2.70 34.41
N GLY A 171 19.72 -2.74 33.32
CA GLY A 171 19.65 -1.70 32.31
C GLY A 171 20.80 -1.71 31.30
N GLN A 172 21.69 -2.71 31.33
CA GLN A 172 22.82 -2.82 30.42
C GLN A 172 22.42 -3.57 29.14
N TYR A 173 22.96 -3.14 28.00
CA TYR A 173 22.76 -3.85 26.73
C TYR A 173 23.71 -5.03 26.58
N GLN A 174 23.20 -6.14 26.05
CA GLN A 174 23.97 -7.35 25.78
C GLN A 174 23.51 -8.05 24.51
N PHE A 175 24.42 -8.82 23.91
CA PHE A 175 24.07 -9.83 22.90
C PHE A 175 23.90 -11.20 23.56
N GLU A 176 22.83 -11.90 23.17
CA GLU A 176 22.53 -13.29 23.57
C GLU A 176 22.59 -14.18 22.31
N GLU A 177 23.48 -15.17 22.30
CA GLU A 177 23.61 -16.16 21.21
C GLU A 177 22.62 -17.29 21.44
N ILE A 178 21.77 -17.57 20.44
CA ILE A 178 20.60 -18.43 20.61
C ILE A 178 20.92 -19.88 20.25
N ASP A 179 20.62 -20.81 21.16
CA ASP A 179 20.61 -22.26 20.90
C ASP A 179 19.20 -22.70 20.50
N GLN A 180 18.97 -22.89 19.20
CA GLN A 180 17.68 -23.34 18.69
C GLN A 180 17.29 -24.76 19.15
N SER A 181 18.21 -25.56 19.67
CA SER A 181 17.93 -26.93 20.13
C SER A 181 17.39 -27.01 21.55
N ALA A 182 17.41 -25.91 22.29
CA ALA A 182 16.90 -25.80 23.66
C ALA A 182 15.45 -25.27 23.73
N PHE A 183 14.84 -24.88 22.62
CA PHE A 183 13.41 -24.55 22.55
C PHE A 183 12.54 -25.81 22.52
N PRO A 184 11.31 -25.77 23.08
CA PRO A 184 10.34 -26.85 22.94
C PRO A 184 9.83 -26.98 21.49
N VAL A 185 8.96 -27.97 21.27
CA VAL A 185 8.19 -28.11 20.03
C VAL A 185 6.99 -27.16 20.05
N GLU A 186 6.41 -26.88 18.88
CA GLU A 186 5.03 -26.37 18.82
C GLU A 186 4.05 -27.50 19.18
N LEU A 187 2.77 -27.17 19.43
CA LEU A 187 1.71 -28.17 19.48
C LEU A 187 1.18 -28.48 18.08
N GLU A 188 0.56 -29.66 17.91
CA GLU A 188 -0.31 -29.88 16.75
C GLU A 188 -1.46 -28.86 16.76
N PRO A 189 -1.75 -28.19 15.63
CA PRO A 189 -2.80 -27.19 15.58
C PRO A 189 -4.17 -27.84 15.75
N LEU A 190 -5.11 -27.11 16.35
CA LEU A 190 -6.46 -27.62 16.54
C LEU A 190 -7.31 -27.39 15.28
N THR A 191 -8.07 -28.39 14.85
CA THR A 191 -9.14 -28.21 13.85
C THR A 191 -10.43 -27.78 14.57
N PRO A 192 -11.06 -26.64 14.22
CA PRO A 192 -12.33 -26.24 14.85
C PRO A 192 -13.45 -27.25 14.58
N GLU A 193 -14.02 -27.85 15.64
CA GLU A 193 -15.27 -28.60 15.50
C GLU A 193 -16.47 -27.65 15.42
N THR A 194 -17.37 -27.88 14.47
CA THR A 194 -18.60 -27.11 14.27
C THR A 194 -19.60 -27.17 15.44
N SER A 195 -19.35 -28.05 16.42
CA SER A 195 -20.19 -28.32 17.59
C SER A 195 -19.80 -27.56 18.86
N ILE A 196 -18.58 -27.02 18.94
CA ILE A 196 -18.02 -26.49 20.20
C ILE A 196 -18.43 -25.04 20.45
N PHE A 197 -18.53 -24.23 19.41
CA PHE A 197 -18.73 -22.78 19.53
C PHE A 197 -20.14 -22.36 19.13
N GLY A 198 -20.78 -21.53 19.97
CA GLY A 198 -21.94 -20.72 19.59
C GLY A 198 -21.55 -19.55 18.70
N MET A 199 -20.87 -19.83 17.57
CA MET A 199 -20.39 -18.82 16.64
C MET A 199 -21.56 -18.05 16.01
N GLU A 200 -21.81 -16.84 16.50
CA GLU A 200 -22.32 -15.78 15.64
C GLU A 200 -21.27 -15.52 14.57
N SER A 201 -21.54 -15.97 13.34
CA SER A 201 -20.77 -15.52 12.20
C SER A 201 -21.01 -14.03 12.00
N PHE A 202 -19.94 -13.24 11.90
CA PHE A 202 -20.03 -11.81 11.62
C PHE A 202 -20.52 -11.58 10.19
N GLU A 203 -21.84 -11.65 9.98
CA GLU A 203 -22.48 -11.14 8.75
C GLU A 203 -22.37 -9.62 8.79
N SER A 204 -21.51 -9.04 7.94
CA SER A 204 -21.43 -7.60 7.82
C SER A 204 -22.65 -7.08 7.05
N ASP A 205 -23.49 -6.27 7.70
CA ASP A 205 -24.63 -5.56 7.07
C ASP A 205 -24.21 -4.60 5.93
N ASN A 206 -22.91 -4.31 5.81
CA ASN A 206 -22.33 -3.56 4.70
C ASN A 206 -21.88 -4.49 3.56
N PRO A 207 -21.90 -4.04 2.29
CA PRO A 207 -21.29 -4.81 1.20
C PRO A 207 -19.82 -5.10 1.52
N ILE A 208 -19.44 -6.37 1.45
CA ILE A 208 -18.06 -6.82 1.65
C ILE A 208 -17.23 -6.28 0.49
N VAL A 209 -16.54 -5.17 0.73
CA VAL A 209 -15.48 -4.70 -0.15
C VAL A 209 -14.30 -5.65 0.03
N MET A 210 -13.88 -6.28 -1.07
CA MET A 210 -12.94 -7.39 -1.07
C MET A 210 -11.51 -6.87 -0.91
N ASP A 211 -10.92 -7.01 0.28
CA ASP A 211 -9.47 -6.82 0.45
C ASP A 211 -8.74 -7.82 -0.47
N THR A 212 -7.67 -7.37 -1.12
CA THR A 212 -6.92 -8.17 -2.09
C THR A 212 -6.07 -9.28 -1.45
N GLY A 213 -5.94 -9.30 -0.12
CA GLY A 213 -5.11 -10.23 0.63
C GLY A 213 -3.65 -9.81 0.77
N ALA A 214 -3.25 -8.61 0.31
CA ALA A 214 -1.85 -8.19 0.34
C ALA A 214 -1.41 -7.61 1.70
N VAL A 215 -2.35 -7.20 2.54
CA VAL A 215 -2.13 -6.88 3.95
C VAL A 215 -3.01 -7.80 4.79
N ILE A 216 -2.45 -8.29 5.90
CA ILE A 216 -3.19 -8.97 6.96
C ILE A 216 -3.08 -8.07 8.19
N ASP A 217 -4.18 -7.50 8.68
CA ASP A 217 -4.15 -6.65 9.89
C ASP A 217 -4.09 -7.57 11.13
N VAL A 218 -3.05 -7.42 11.96
CA VAL A 218 -2.75 -8.30 13.12
C VAL A 218 -2.80 -7.52 14.42
N MET A 219 -3.44 -8.10 15.44
CA MET A 219 -3.35 -7.65 16.82
C MET A 219 -2.54 -8.64 17.66
N VAL A 220 -1.64 -8.14 18.51
CA VAL A 220 -0.85 -8.98 19.43
C VAL A 220 -1.11 -8.58 20.88
N VAL A 221 -1.86 -9.43 21.60
CA VAL A 221 -2.14 -9.25 23.03
C VAL A 221 -1.13 -10.03 23.88
N TYR A 222 -0.96 -9.68 25.16
CA TYR A 222 0.01 -10.36 26.04
C TYR A 222 -0.42 -10.36 27.51
N THR A 223 0.04 -11.36 28.28
CA THR A 223 -0.23 -11.47 29.72
C THR A 223 0.69 -10.55 30.55
N ASP A 224 0.31 -10.25 31.80
CA ASP A 224 1.19 -9.59 32.78
C ASP A 224 2.47 -10.42 33.00
N ASP A 225 2.30 -11.74 33.15
CA ASP A 225 3.37 -12.73 33.21
C ASP A 225 4.37 -12.60 32.05
N ALA A 226 3.89 -12.57 30.80
CA ALA A 226 4.73 -12.40 29.61
C ALA A 226 5.45 -11.04 29.61
N ARG A 227 4.78 -9.96 30.03
CA ARG A 227 5.42 -8.64 30.17
C ARG A 227 6.51 -8.65 31.24
N LEU A 228 6.26 -9.24 32.40
CA LEU A 228 7.23 -9.30 33.51
C LEU A 228 8.46 -10.12 33.10
N ASP A 229 8.25 -11.26 32.46
CA ASP A 229 9.30 -12.17 31.99
C ASP A 229 10.11 -11.58 30.81
N ALA A 230 9.50 -10.71 30.00
CA ALA A 230 10.18 -9.89 28.99
C ALA A 230 10.98 -8.71 29.59
N GLY A 231 10.85 -8.40 30.88
CA GLY A 231 11.51 -7.25 31.50
C GLY A 231 10.77 -5.92 31.29
N GLY A 232 9.44 -5.93 31.18
CA GLY A 232 8.59 -4.74 31.18
C GLY A 232 8.01 -4.34 29.82
N THR A 233 7.09 -3.37 29.85
CA THR A 233 6.19 -3.02 28.72
C THR A 233 6.94 -2.71 27.42
N THR A 234 8.01 -1.90 27.47
CA THR A 234 8.77 -1.54 26.28
C THR A 234 9.51 -2.74 25.67
N ASN A 235 9.99 -3.67 26.49
CA ASN A 235 10.71 -4.85 26.00
C ASN A 235 9.77 -5.84 25.29
N ILE A 236 8.56 -6.09 25.83
CA ILE A 236 7.59 -6.93 25.13
C ILE A 236 7.05 -6.26 23.85
N ILE A 237 6.84 -4.94 23.84
CA ILE A 237 6.44 -4.21 22.61
C ILE A 237 7.55 -4.27 21.56
N ASN A 238 8.82 -4.06 21.94
CA ASN A 238 9.97 -4.27 21.05
C ASN A 238 10.02 -5.71 20.49
N GLN A 239 9.68 -6.71 21.31
CA GLN A 239 9.64 -8.11 20.87
C GLN A 239 8.50 -8.37 19.88
N ILE A 240 7.34 -7.73 20.05
CA ILE A 240 6.20 -7.80 19.12
C ILE A 240 6.57 -7.15 17.77
N ASP A 241 7.13 -5.92 17.79
CA ASP A 241 7.63 -5.24 16.59
C ASP A 241 8.69 -6.07 15.85
N LEU A 242 9.57 -6.77 16.59
CA LEU A 242 10.54 -7.71 16.02
C LEU A 242 9.86 -8.91 15.36
N ALA A 243 8.94 -9.60 16.04
CA ALA A 243 8.26 -10.79 15.50
C ALA A 243 7.43 -10.48 14.23
N ILE A 244 6.76 -9.32 14.20
CA ILE A 244 6.04 -8.81 13.02
C ILE A 244 7.03 -8.49 11.88
N SER A 245 8.18 -7.90 12.18
CA SER A 245 9.24 -7.61 11.20
C SER A 245 9.89 -8.88 10.65
N GLU A 246 10.12 -9.88 11.50
CA GLU A 246 10.65 -11.19 11.09
C GLU A 246 9.66 -11.95 10.22
N THR A 247 8.38 -11.97 10.57
CA THR A 247 7.31 -12.61 9.78
C THR A 247 7.27 -12.01 8.37
N ASN A 248 7.29 -10.67 8.28
CA ASN A 248 7.35 -9.97 7.00
C ASN A 248 8.64 -10.25 6.21
N ALA A 249 9.80 -10.29 6.87
CA ALA A 249 11.08 -10.63 6.23
C ALA A 249 11.15 -12.11 5.78
N GLY A 250 10.36 -12.99 6.42
CA GLY A 250 10.17 -14.38 6.04
C GLY A 250 9.28 -14.53 4.82
N TYR A 251 8.14 -13.82 4.78
CA TYR A 251 7.29 -13.74 3.60
C TYR A 251 8.04 -13.21 2.38
N GLU A 252 8.73 -12.08 2.55
CA GLU A 252 9.50 -11.39 1.51
C GLU A 252 10.55 -12.29 0.87
N ARG A 253 11.39 -12.97 1.67
CA ARG A 253 12.43 -13.87 1.15
C ARG A 253 11.90 -15.22 0.63
N SER A 254 10.63 -15.54 0.88
CA SER A 254 10.00 -16.79 0.44
C SER A 254 9.11 -16.65 -0.80
N GLY A 255 8.96 -15.43 -1.34
CA GLY A 255 8.05 -15.16 -2.47
C GLY A 255 6.57 -15.15 -2.10
N ILE A 256 6.26 -14.85 -0.84
CA ILE A 256 4.90 -14.60 -0.35
C ILE A 256 4.60 -13.11 -0.55
N TYR A 257 3.44 -12.79 -1.13
CA TYR A 257 3.14 -11.39 -1.49
C TYR A 257 2.54 -10.60 -0.31
N GLN A 258 1.76 -11.24 0.55
CA GLN A 258 1.14 -10.55 1.68
C GLN A 258 2.15 -10.06 2.72
N ARG A 259 1.74 -9.08 3.54
CA ARG A 259 2.49 -8.57 4.70
C ARG A 259 1.58 -8.50 5.91
N VAL A 260 2.09 -8.86 7.09
CA VAL A 260 1.38 -8.62 8.35
C VAL A 260 1.59 -7.18 8.80
N ASN A 261 0.50 -6.49 9.13
CA ASN A 261 0.52 -5.13 9.66
C ASN A 261 0.04 -5.14 11.11
N LEU A 262 0.87 -4.70 12.06
CA LEU A 262 0.45 -4.62 13.46
C LEU A 262 -0.50 -3.43 13.63
N VAL A 263 -1.79 -3.68 13.86
CA VAL A 263 -2.79 -2.62 14.11
C VAL A 263 -2.98 -2.30 15.57
N HIS A 264 -2.72 -3.25 16.48
CA HIS A 264 -2.80 -3.03 17.91
C HIS A 264 -1.92 -3.99 18.71
N SER A 265 -1.47 -3.55 19.89
CA SER A 265 -0.87 -4.44 20.90
C SER A 265 -1.20 -3.97 22.32
N SER A 266 -1.69 -4.88 23.15
CA SER A 266 -2.16 -4.55 24.51
C SER A 266 -1.99 -5.68 25.51
N GLU A 267 -1.79 -5.31 26.76
CA GLU A 267 -1.87 -6.22 27.89
C GLU A 267 -3.31 -6.71 28.12
N VAL A 268 -3.46 -7.99 28.45
CA VAL A 268 -4.75 -8.60 28.81
C VAL A 268 -4.65 -9.28 30.17
N ASN A 269 -5.73 -9.15 30.95
CA ASN A 269 -5.84 -9.79 32.26
C ASN A 269 -6.12 -11.29 32.09
N TYR A 270 -5.07 -12.10 32.08
CA TYR A 270 -5.12 -13.56 32.07
C TYR A 270 -4.02 -14.09 33.00
N ASN A 271 -4.34 -15.11 33.79
CA ASN A 271 -3.45 -15.67 34.80
C ASN A 271 -2.92 -17.03 34.34
N GLU A 272 -1.60 -17.22 34.31
CA GLU A 272 -0.98 -18.47 33.86
C GLU A 272 -0.84 -19.53 34.98
N ASP A 273 -0.95 -19.14 36.26
CA ASP A 273 -0.62 -19.98 37.44
C ASP A 273 -1.68 -21.04 37.83
N THR A 274 -2.75 -21.23 37.06
CA THR A 274 -3.77 -22.26 37.35
C THR A 274 -3.90 -23.26 36.22
N PRO A 275 -3.52 -24.54 36.48
CA PRO A 275 -2.55 -25.27 35.66
C PRO A 275 -2.73 -25.00 34.17
N PHE A 276 -1.81 -24.19 33.63
CA PHE A 276 -1.86 -23.69 32.25
C PHE A 276 -2.16 -24.80 31.25
N ASN A 277 -3.09 -24.56 30.34
CA ASN A 277 -3.45 -25.52 29.30
C ASN A 277 -3.68 -24.81 27.98
N TRP A 278 -2.72 -24.96 27.07
CA TRP A 278 -2.67 -24.34 25.76
C TRP A 278 -3.97 -24.42 24.96
N GLY A 279 -4.64 -25.58 24.96
CA GLY A 279 -5.94 -25.75 24.30
C GLY A 279 -7.08 -24.97 24.96
N ASN A 280 -7.18 -24.97 26.29
CA ASN A 280 -8.17 -24.16 27.01
C ASN A 280 -7.90 -22.66 26.86
N THR A 281 -6.62 -22.25 26.85
CA THR A 281 -6.20 -20.85 26.64
C THR A 281 -6.50 -20.38 25.21
N LEU A 282 -6.31 -21.21 24.20
CA LEU A 282 -6.72 -20.91 22.81
C LEU A 282 -8.26 -20.82 22.68
N ASN A 283 -9.00 -21.73 23.32
CA ASN A 283 -10.47 -21.66 23.36
C ASN A 283 -10.97 -20.37 24.01
N ALA A 284 -10.44 -19.99 25.19
CA ALA A 284 -10.78 -18.74 25.87
C ALA A 284 -10.44 -17.50 25.03
N LEU A 285 -9.32 -17.50 24.29
CA LEU A 285 -8.97 -16.41 23.37
C LEU A 285 -9.91 -16.31 22.15
N THR A 286 -10.57 -17.40 21.79
CA THR A 286 -11.45 -17.54 20.60
C THR A 286 -12.94 -17.34 20.92
N SER A 287 -13.28 -17.42 22.20
CA SER A 287 -14.63 -17.29 22.73
C SER A 287 -14.96 -15.82 23.01
N SER A 288 -16.14 -15.38 22.60
CA SER A 288 -16.61 -14.00 22.79
C SER A 288 -17.64 -13.84 23.92
N THR A 289 -17.93 -14.92 24.65
CA THR A 289 -19.05 -14.96 25.63
C THR A 289 -18.80 -15.83 26.86
N ASP A 290 -17.58 -16.25 27.18
CA ASP A 290 -17.33 -17.14 28.34
C ASP A 290 -16.87 -16.41 29.62
N GLY A 291 -16.63 -15.11 29.53
CA GLY A 291 -16.16 -14.29 30.66
C GLY A 291 -14.64 -14.27 30.82
N SER A 292 -13.89 -14.97 29.97
CA SER A 292 -12.44 -14.91 29.86
C SER A 292 -12.05 -14.30 28.52
N LEU A 293 -11.13 -13.33 28.52
CA LEU A 293 -10.60 -12.68 27.31
C LEU A 293 -11.62 -12.02 26.35
N ASP A 294 -12.94 -12.04 26.60
CA ASP A 294 -13.99 -11.42 25.77
C ASP A 294 -13.64 -10.00 25.26
N GLN A 295 -12.90 -9.19 26.04
CA GLN A 295 -12.45 -7.86 25.63
C GLN A 295 -11.57 -7.85 24.37
N VAL A 296 -10.88 -8.96 24.07
CA VAL A 296 -10.07 -9.15 22.87
C VAL A 296 -10.93 -9.09 21.61
N HIS A 297 -12.17 -9.60 21.64
CA HIS A 297 -13.08 -9.48 20.49
C HIS A 297 -13.50 -8.02 20.25
N ASN A 298 -13.68 -7.22 21.31
CA ASN A 298 -13.94 -5.79 21.18
C ASN A 298 -12.75 -5.06 20.55
N LEU A 299 -11.52 -5.31 21.03
CA LEU A 299 -10.29 -4.73 20.47
C LEU A 299 -10.07 -5.17 19.00
N ARG A 300 -10.29 -6.46 18.68
CA ARG A 300 -10.22 -7.00 17.30
C ARG A 300 -11.17 -6.25 16.37
N ASN A 301 -12.39 -5.97 16.83
CA ASN A 301 -13.39 -5.22 16.08
C ASN A 301 -13.11 -3.71 16.01
N GLU A 302 -12.52 -3.11 17.05
CA GLU A 302 -12.16 -1.69 17.14
C GLU A 302 -10.97 -1.33 16.24
N TYR A 303 -9.95 -2.20 16.17
CA TYR A 303 -8.74 -2.01 15.37
C TYR A 303 -8.75 -2.73 14.02
N GLY A 304 -9.75 -3.57 13.75
CA GLY A 304 -9.95 -4.22 12.45
C GLY A 304 -8.98 -5.36 12.18
N ALA A 305 -8.60 -6.12 13.21
CA ALA A 305 -7.60 -7.17 13.09
C ALA A 305 -8.18 -8.50 12.55
N ASP A 306 -7.62 -8.98 11.46
CA ASP A 306 -7.88 -10.28 10.87
C ASP A 306 -7.35 -11.42 11.74
N LEU A 307 -6.13 -11.28 12.27
CA LEU A 307 -5.49 -12.28 13.13
C LEU A 307 -5.20 -11.72 14.52
N VAL A 308 -5.34 -12.57 15.53
CA VAL A 308 -5.00 -12.27 16.92
C VAL A 308 -4.01 -13.31 17.45
N VAL A 309 -2.88 -12.84 17.95
CA VAL A 309 -1.88 -13.67 18.63
C VAL A 309 -1.81 -13.24 20.09
N MET A 310 -1.89 -14.18 21.04
CA MET A 310 -1.60 -13.92 22.45
C MET A 310 -0.20 -14.41 22.82
N LEU A 311 0.64 -13.53 23.36
CA LEU A 311 1.92 -13.91 23.96
C LEU A 311 1.76 -14.29 25.43
N VAL A 312 2.24 -15.49 25.77
CA VAL A 312 2.26 -16.04 27.12
C VAL A 312 3.70 -16.28 27.60
N LYS A 313 3.91 -16.36 28.91
CA LYS A 313 5.20 -16.71 29.53
C LYS A 313 5.47 -18.21 29.48
N ASN A 314 4.43 -19.04 29.45
CA ASN A 314 4.54 -20.50 29.45
C ASN A 314 5.51 -21.02 28.37
N MET A 315 6.31 -22.03 28.74
CA MET A 315 7.40 -22.63 27.93
C MET A 315 7.26 -24.15 27.78
N GLU A 316 6.08 -24.73 28.03
CA GLU A 316 5.84 -26.16 27.77
C GLU A 316 5.90 -26.48 26.26
N TYR A 317 5.38 -25.55 25.46
CA TYR A 317 5.40 -25.54 24.00
C TYR A 317 5.73 -24.13 23.50
N CYS A 318 6.10 -24.00 22.23
CA CYS A 318 6.38 -22.69 21.62
C CYS A 318 5.14 -22.00 21.03
N GLY A 319 4.08 -22.75 20.68
CA GLY A 319 2.85 -22.21 20.11
C GLY A 319 1.71 -23.23 19.99
N ILE A 320 0.49 -22.70 19.78
CA ILE A 320 -0.70 -23.41 19.31
C ILE A 320 -1.62 -22.43 18.55
N GLY A 321 -2.22 -22.88 17.45
CA GLY A 321 -3.20 -22.11 16.68
C GLY A 321 -4.30 -23.00 16.10
N TRP A 322 -5.35 -22.37 15.56
CA TRP A 322 -6.35 -23.08 14.78
C TRP A 322 -5.85 -23.31 13.35
N LEU A 323 -6.04 -24.53 12.85
CA LEU A 323 -5.82 -24.89 11.45
C LEU A 323 -7.04 -24.49 10.60
N MET A 324 -6.83 -23.60 9.62
CA MET A 324 -7.84 -23.37 8.59
C MET A 324 -7.87 -24.54 7.58
N THR A 325 -9.07 -25.00 7.23
CA THR A 325 -9.28 -26.15 6.33
C THR A 325 -10.25 -25.80 5.19
N PRO A 326 -10.31 -26.56 4.09
CA PRO A 326 -11.25 -26.29 2.98
C PRO A 326 -12.73 -26.40 3.38
N THR A 327 -13.01 -27.01 4.54
CA THR A 327 -14.33 -27.14 5.15
C THR A 327 -14.62 -26.08 6.21
N PHE A 328 -13.62 -25.30 6.65
CA PHE A 328 -13.76 -24.33 7.74
C PHE A 328 -12.82 -23.13 7.54
N THR A 329 -13.40 -22.02 7.08
CA THR A 329 -12.69 -20.79 6.68
C THR A 329 -13.30 -19.54 7.33
N ARG A 330 -13.64 -19.63 8.62
CA ARG A 330 -14.28 -18.56 9.39
C ARG A 330 -13.26 -17.80 10.23
N ASP A 331 -13.60 -16.58 10.63
CA ASP A 331 -12.74 -15.66 11.40
C ASP A 331 -12.31 -16.20 12.78
N SER A 332 -12.98 -17.24 13.28
CA SER A 332 -12.59 -18.03 14.46
C SER A 332 -11.33 -18.88 14.27
N VAL A 333 -10.85 -19.12 13.03
CA VAL A 333 -9.49 -19.66 12.84
C VAL A 333 -8.41 -18.60 13.08
N GLY A 334 -8.77 -17.31 13.14
CA GLY A 334 -7.84 -16.19 13.25
C GLY A 334 -7.26 -15.96 14.64
N PHE A 335 -7.05 -17.02 15.42
CA PHE A 335 -6.55 -16.97 16.80
C PHE A 335 -5.39 -17.95 17.01
N SER A 336 -4.38 -17.49 17.75
CA SER A 336 -3.18 -18.25 18.12
C SER A 336 -2.65 -17.84 19.50
N VAL A 337 -2.04 -18.76 20.22
CA VAL A 337 -1.32 -18.52 21.48
C VAL A 337 0.14 -18.93 21.28
N VAL A 338 1.08 -18.06 21.60
CA VAL A 338 2.51 -18.22 21.30
C VAL A 338 3.32 -17.94 22.55
N SER A 339 4.32 -18.78 22.83
CA SER A 339 5.27 -18.48 23.90
C SER A 339 6.09 -17.24 23.54
N ARG A 340 6.15 -16.27 24.44
CA ARG A 340 6.85 -15.00 24.22
C ARG A 340 8.31 -15.23 23.87
N SER A 341 8.97 -16.26 24.42
CA SER A 341 10.38 -16.58 24.12
C SER A 341 10.61 -17.18 22.71
N CYS A 342 9.59 -17.81 22.12
CA CYS A 342 9.65 -18.39 20.77
C CYS A 342 9.07 -17.47 19.67
N SER A 343 8.36 -16.40 20.07
CA SER A 343 7.70 -15.45 19.16
C SER A 343 8.64 -14.86 18.10
N THR A 344 9.84 -14.46 18.53
CA THR A 344 10.97 -14.01 17.70
C THR A 344 11.99 -15.14 17.50
N GLY A 345 12.70 -15.14 16.37
CA GLY A 345 13.87 -15.99 16.07
C GLY A 345 13.61 -17.49 15.92
N TYR A 346 12.82 -18.11 16.80
CA TYR A 346 12.22 -19.42 16.52
C TYR A 346 11.01 -19.30 15.56
N TYR A 347 10.54 -18.07 15.34
CA TYR A 347 9.48 -17.71 14.38
C TYR A 347 8.08 -18.25 14.70
N SER A 348 7.77 -18.61 15.96
CA SER A 348 6.48 -19.21 16.29
C SER A 348 5.28 -18.29 16.05
N LEU A 349 5.45 -16.95 16.10
CA LEU A 349 4.38 -16.03 15.67
C LEU A 349 4.04 -16.19 14.17
N ALA A 350 5.05 -16.40 13.32
CA ALA A 350 4.86 -16.71 11.92
C ALA A 350 4.28 -18.13 11.74
N HIS A 351 4.68 -19.09 12.58
CA HIS A 351 4.23 -20.48 12.54
C HIS A 351 2.72 -20.62 12.80
N GLU A 352 2.23 -20.11 13.93
CA GLU A 352 0.81 -20.28 14.31
C GLU A 352 -0.12 -19.47 13.39
N THR A 353 0.28 -18.26 12.97
CA THR A 353 -0.45 -17.51 11.94
C THR A 353 -0.42 -18.24 10.58
N GLY A 354 0.59 -19.07 10.32
CA GLY A 354 0.62 -20.04 9.22
C GLY A 354 -0.49 -21.09 9.31
N HIS A 355 -0.75 -21.66 10.49
CA HIS A 355 -1.88 -22.56 10.71
C HIS A 355 -3.22 -21.85 10.51
N ASN A 356 -3.35 -20.61 11.00
CA ASN A 356 -4.53 -19.78 10.74
C ASN A 356 -4.72 -19.52 9.23
N MET A 357 -3.63 -19.45 8.44
CA MET A 357 -3.63 -19.38 6.97
C MET A 357 -3.76 -20.75 6.26
N GLY A 358 -3.88 -21.86 7.00
CA GLY A 358 -4.08 -23.21 6.46
C GLY A 358 -2.82 -24.00 6.10
N ALA A 359 -1.64 -23.52 6.51
CA ALA A 359 -0.41 -24.31 6.46
C ALA A 359 -0.40 -25.40 7.55
N HIS A 360 0.36 -26.47 7.33
CA HIS A 360 0.57 -27.56 8.28
C HIS A 360 2.07 -27.85 8.44
N HIS A 361 2.38 -28.62 9.48
CA HIS A 361 3.67 -29.28 9.70
C HIS A 361 4.20 -30.04 8.47
N ASP A 362 5.48 -30.38 8.52
CA ASP A 362 6.09 -31.18 7.45
C ASP A 362 5.59 -32.64 7.43
N ARG A 363 5.67 -33.24 6.25
CA ARG A 363 5.06 -34.56 5.93
C ARG A 363 5.62 -35.75 6.70
N ALA A 364 6.66 -35.57 7.52
CA ALA A 364 7.15 -36.61 8.42
C ALA A 364 6.47 -36.58 9.80
N THR A 365 5.76 -35.49 10.13
CA THR A 365 5.27 -35.22 11.48
C THR A 365 3.85 -34.67 11.56
N ASP A 366 3.19 -34.32 10.44
CA ASP A 366 1.79 -33.88 10.48
C ASP A 366 0.82 -34.95 11.03
N SER A 367 -0.18 -34.47 11.78
CA SER A 367 -1.35 -35.26 12.20
C SER A 367 -2.46 -35.35 11.14
N GLY A 368 -2.39 -34.57 10.07
CA GLY A 368 -3.40 -34.50 9.03
C GLY A 368 -3.06 -33.59 7.85
N PRO A 369 -3.99 -33.46 6.87
CA PRO A 369 -3.80 -32.58 5.72
C PRO A 369 -3.93 -31.10 6.10
N GLY A 370 -3.03 -30.26 5.59
CA GLY A 370 -3.26 -28.81 5.50
C GLY A 370 -4.32 -28.46 4.44
N TYR A 371 -4.52 -27.17 4.21
CA TYR A 371 -5.57 -26.68 3.31
C TYR A 371 -5.46 -27.22 1.87
N TYR A 372 -4.24 -27.36 1.37
CA TYR A 372 -3.91 -28.00 0.11
C TYR A 372 -2.92 -29.13 0.32
N ASN A 373 -2.83 -30.06 -0.62
CA ASN A 373 -1.81 -31.13 -0.59
C ASN A 373 -0.36 -30.59 -0.57
N TYR A 374 -0.10 -29.33 -0.91
CA TYR A 374 1.24 -28.73 -0.83
C TYR A 374 1.46 -27.87 0.44
N SER A 375 0.50 -27.82 1.37
CA SER A 375 0.52 -26.93 2.54
C SER A 375 1.50 -27.30 3.65
N HIS A 376 2.44 -28.20 3.39
CA HIS A 376 3.36 -28.76 4.39
C HIS A 376 4.70 -28.02 4.42
N GLY A 377 5.32 -27.99 5.60
CA GLY A 377 6.71 -27.57 5.78
C GLY A 377 7.72 -28.50 5.08
N TYR A 378 8.97 -28.04 5.01
CA TYR A 378 10.10 -28.74 4.40
C TYR A 378 11.33 -28.82 5.31
N GLN A 379 11.86 -30.04 5.48
CA GLN A 379 13.18 -30.32 6.06
C GLN A 379 14.18 -30.61 4.93
N ALA A 380 15.36 -29.97 4.96
CA ALA A 380 16.35 -30.10 3.89
C ALA A 380 17.14 -31.43 3.97
N PRO A 381 17.58 -31.99 2.82
CA PRO A 381 18.48 -33.13 2.77
C PRO A 381 19.70 -32.98 3.69
N ASN A 382 20.12 -34.11 4.27
CA ASN A 382 21.21 -34.19 5.25
C ASN A 382 21.01 -33.34 6.53
N SER A 383 19.78 -32.87 6.80
CA SER A 383 19.44 -32.01 7.95
C SER A 383 20.12 -30.63 7.90
N ALA A 384 20.34 -30.08 6.70
CA ALA A 384 21.02 -28.79 6.53
C ALA A 384 20.27 -27.59 7.12
N PHE A 385 18.93 -27.60 7.04
CA PHE A 385 18.02 -26.61 7.64
C PHE A 385 16.59 -27.18 7.67
N ARG A 386 15.67 -26.44 8.30
CA ARG A 386 14.21 -26.66 8.22
C ARG A 386 13.46 -25.34 8.04
N THR A 387 12.35 -25.36 7.30
CA THR A 387 11.48 -24.19 7.14
C THR A 387 10.67 -23.87 8.41
N ILE A 388 10.02 -22.71 8.45
CA ILE A 388 9.20 -22.25 9.59
C ILE A 388 8.22 -23.32 10.07
N MET A 389 7.42 -23.90 9.16
CA MET A 389 6.41 -24.92 9.50
C MET A 389 6.97 -26.30 9.88
N SER A 390 8.28 -26.53 9.85
CA SER A 390 8.85 -27.84 10.15
C SER A 390 9.22 -28.04 11.61
N TYR A 391 9.04 -29.27 12.11
CA TYR A 391 9.64 -29.72 13.37
C TYR A 391 11.14 -29.99 13.21
N ALA A 392 11.83 -30.19 14.33
CA ALA A 392 13.25 -30.48 14.35
C ALA A 392 13.57 -31.82 13.66
N CYS A 393 14.59 -31.82 12.81
CA CYS A 393 15.04 -33.02 12.12
C CYS A 393 15.69 -34.02 13.13
N SER A 394 15.82 -35.29 12.74
CA SER A 394 16.46 -36.34 13.57
C SER A 394 17.96 -36.16 13.85
N ARG A 395 18.56 -35.10 13.28
CA ARG A 395 19.84 -34.50 13.62
C ARG A 395 19.63 -32.99 13.67
N TYR A 396 20.45 -32.26 14.43
CA TYR A 396 20.35 -30.80 14.51
C TYR A 396 20.25 -30.16 13.12
N CYS A 397 19.18 -29.39 12.90
CA CYS A 397 18.95 -28.59 11.71
C CYS A 397 18.36 -27.23 12.14
N PRO A 398 18.99 -26.09 11.79
CA PRO A 398 18.46 -24.79 12.16
C PRO A 398 17.13 -24.55 11.45
N ARG A 399 16.14 -24.03 12.18
CA ARG A 399 14.98 -23.37 11.58
C ARG A 399 15.44 -22.05 10.99
N ILE A 400 15.14 -21.85 9.72
CA ILE A 400 15.45 -20.63 8.98
C ILE A 400 14.16 -19.82 8.75
N ASN A 401 14.29 -18.50 8.58
CA ASN A 401 13.15 -17.61 8.32
C ASN A 401 12.64 -17.74 6.87
N ASN A 402 12.40 -18.97 6.42
CA ASN A 402 11.89 -19.29 5.09
C ASN A 402 10.69 -20.22 5.22
N TRP A 403 9.68 -19.94 4.41
CA TRP A 403 8.56 -20.83 4.15
C TRP A 403 8.92 -21.85 3.08
N ALA A 404 8.19 -22.97 3.01
CA ALA A 404 8.45 -23.94 1.96
C ALA A 404 8.11 -23.35 0.58
N ASN A 405 9.11 -23.36 -0.32
CA ASN A 405 9.01 -22.90 -1.70
C ASN A 405 10.10 -23.59 -2.53
N PRO A 406 9.78 -24.32 -3.62
CA PRO A 406 10.79 -24.99 -4.47
C PRO A 406 11.70 -24.02 -5.24
N ASP A 407 11.26 -22.78 -5.50
CA ASP A 407 11.96 -21.80 -6.34
C ASP A 407 12.93 -20.89 -5.55
N VAL A 408 12.87 -20.93 -4.21
CA VAL A 408 13.76 -20.21 -3.30
C VAL A 408 14.82 -21.15 -2.76
N PHE A 409 16.05 -20.65 -2.60
CA PHE A 409 17.21 -21.43 -2.17
C PHE A 409 17.83 -20.84 -0.90
N PHE A 410 18.32 -21.71 -0.01
CA PHE A 410 19.10 -21.38 1.18
C PHE A 410 20.29 -22.35 1.27
N GLY A 411 21.49 -21.87 1.55
CA GLY A 411 22.71 -22.69 1.52
C GLY A 411 22.97 -23.39 0.17
N GLY A 412 22.38 -22.89 -0.92
CA GLY A 412 22.41 -23.51 -2.24
C GLY A 412 21.47 -24.70 -2.46
N GLN A 413 20.56 -25.01 -1.52
CA GLN A 413 19.51 -26.04 -1.67
C GLN A 413 18.12 -25.38 -1.70
N PRO A 414 17.13 -25.93 -2.45
CA PRO A 414 15.79 -25.37 -2.49
C PRO A 414 15.10 -25.47 -1.12
N THR A 415 14.23 -24.53 -0.75
CA THR A 415 13.52 -24.54 0.54
C THR A 415 12.19 -25.28 0.49
N GLY A 416 11.87 -26.01 -0.58
CA GLY A 416 10.60 -26.74 -0.72
C GLY A 416 10.60 -27.79 -1.83
N ILE A 417 9.43 -28.39 -2.06
CA ILE A 417 9.20 -29.43 -3.08
C ILE A 417 7.99 -29.02 -3.93
N ILE A 418 8.14 -29.07 -5.25
CA ILE A 418 7.12 -28.62 -6.22
C ILE A 418 5.72 -29.14 -5.90
N SER A 419 4.75 -28.23 -5.97
CA SER A 419 3.36 -28.43 -5.51
C SER A 419 2.62 -29.61 -6.14
N THR A 420 3.07 -30.07 -7.31
CA THR A 420 2.54 -31.22 -8.07
C THR A 420 3.13 -32.58 -7.66
N ALA A 421 4.16 -32.61 -6.80
CA ALA A 421 4.73 -33.85 -6.29
C ALA A 421 3.80 -34.53 -5.26
N SER A 422 3.91 -35.85 -5.11
CA SER A 422 3.17 -36.60 -4.07
C SER A 422 3.66 -36.27 -2.65
N ASN A 423 4.90 -35.79 -2.51
CA ASN A 423 5.51 -35.30 -1.28
C ASN A 423 5.76 -33.78 -1.31
N SER A 424 4.87 -33.03 -1.97
CA SER A 424 4.98 -31.57 -2.15
C SER A 424 5.02 -30.78 -0.84
N ALA A 425 5.75 -29.66 -0.87
CA ALA A 425 5.93 -28.72 0.24
C ALA A 425 6.16 -27.32 -0.34
N ASP A 426 5.08 -26.53 -0.43
CA ASP A 426 5.03 -25.17 -0.97
C ASP A 426 4.03 -24.35 -0.14
N ASN A 427 4.39 -24.06 1.12
CA ASN A 427 3.57 -23.23 2.02
C ASN A 427 3.28 -21.87 1.38
N ARG A 428 4.21 -21.32 0.58
CA ARG A 428 4.02 -20.05 -0.13
C ARG A 428 2.75 -20.06 -0.99
N LEU A 429 2.49 -21.11 -1.77
CA LEU A 429 1.21 -21.21 -2.50
C LEU A 429 0.00 -21.26 -1.56
N THR A 430 0.14 -21.85 -0.37
CA THR A 430 -0.97 -21.90 0.60
C THR A 430 -1.28 -20.50 1.09
N LEU A 431 -0.29 -19.83 1.68
CA LEU A 431 -0.45 -18.48 2.23
C LEU A 431 -0.91 -17.47 1.15
N ASN A 432 -0.33 -17.50 -0.06
CA ASN A 432 -0.74 -16.64 -1.16
C ASN A 432 -2.20 -16.89 -1.62
N ASN A 433 -2.65 -18.15 -1.64
CA ASN A 433 -3.99 -18.52 -2.11
C ASN A 433 -5.07 -18.34 -1.03
N THR A 434 -4.70 -18.29 0.25
CA THR A 434 -5.62 -18.07 1.38
C THR A 434 -5.60 -16.63 1.91
N ALA A 435 -4.65 -15.80 1.48
CA ALA A 435 -4.45 -14.44 2.00
C ALA A 435 -5.72 -13.58 2.01
N SER A 436 -6.48 -13.57 0.89
CA SER A 436 -7.73 -12.81 0.78
C SER A 436 -8.89 -13.41 1.57
N ILE A 437 -8.83 -14.68 1.98
CA ILE A 437 -9.81 -15.23 2.94
C ILE A 437 -9.57 -14.59 4.31
N ILE A 438 -8.30 -14.50 4.72
CA ILE A 438 -7.91 -13.95 6.02
C ILE A 438 -8.10 -12.43 6.08
N ALA A 439 -7.66 -11.68 5.05
CA ALA A 439 -7.78 -10.22 4.98
C ALA A 439 -9.23 -9.69 4.86
N ASN A 440 -10.21 -10.60 4.71
CA ASN A 440 -11.63 -10.26 4.75
C ASN A 440 -12.29 -10.78 6.04
N PHE A 441 -11.51 -11.18 7.06
CA PHE A 441 -12.04 -11.47 8.39
C PHE A 441 -12.50 -10.18 9.08
N ARG A 442 -11.77 -9.06 8.95
CA ARG A 442 -12.25 -7.73 9.35
C ARG A 442 -11.97 -6.73 8.22
N GLN A 443 -12.79 -5.69 8.12
CA GLN A 443 -12.49 -4.58 7.21
C GLN A 443 -11.39 -3.72 7.82
N SER A 444 -10.28 -3.60 7.08
CA SER A 444 -9.10 -2.84 7.48
C SER A 444 -9.44 -1.44 7.99
N ARG A 445 -8.72 -1.03 9.03
CA ARG A 445 -8.82 0.30 9.66
C ARG A 445 -7.53 1.10 9.58
N SER A 446 -6.46 0.49 9.08
CA SER A 446 -5.17 1.12 8.87
C SER A 446 -5.26 2.21 7.78
N THR A 447 -4.25 3.09 7.72
CA THR A 447 -4.23 4.18 6.73
C THR A 447 -3.79 3.66 5.37
N PRO A 448 -4.62 3.76 4.31
CA PRO A 448 -4.24 3.26 2.99
C PRO A 448 -3.12 4.10 2.35
N ILE A 449 -2.39 3.49 1.42
CA ILE A 449 -1.27 4.12 0.71
C ILE A 449 -1.82 5.08 -0.36
N ALA A 450 -1.31 6.31 -0.37
CA ALA A 450 -1.80 7.36 -1.27
C ALA A 450 -1.67 6.93 -2.76
N PRO A 451 -2.74 7.05 -3.58
CA PRO A 451 -2.68 6.77 -5.01
C PRO A 451 -1.71 7.75 -5.70
N SER A 452 -1.11 7.33 -6.80
CA SER A 452 -0.06 8.09 -7.51
C SER A 452 -0.33 8.23 -9.00
N ASN A 453 0.54 8.93 -9.74
CA ASN A 453 0.46 9.06 -11.20
C ASN A 453 -0.90 9.55 -11.74
N LEU A 454 -1.59 10.43 -11.00
CA LEU A 454 -2.86 11.02 -11.43
C LEU A 454 -2.62 11.83 -12.71
N THR A 455 -3.18 11.34 -13.83
CA THR A 455 -2.85 11.76 -15.19
C THR A 455 -4.09 11.87 -16.07
N LEU A 456 -4.04 12.83 -17.02
CA LEU A 456 -5.13 13.07 -17.96
C LEU A 456 -5.25 11.92 -18.96
N LEU A 457 -6.46 11.36 -19.11
CA LEU A 457 -6.82 10.45 -20.20
C LEU A 457 -7.37 11.22 -21.40
N ASN A 458 -8.40 12.04 -21.16
CA ASN A 458 -9.13 12.76 -22.20
C ASN A 458 -9.75 14.04 -21.64
N ARG A 459 -10.22 14.91 -22.53
CA ARG A 459 -11.04 16.09 -22.20
C ARG A 459 -11.74 16.61 -23.46
N ASN A 460 -12.90 17.22 -23.30
CA ASN A 460 -13.56 18.00 -24.35
C ASN A 460 -14.06 19.34 -23.78
N MET A 461 -15.17 19.86 -24.29
CA MET A 461 -15.78 21.12 -23.86
C MET A 461 -16.43 21.01 -22.46
N THR A 462 -16.93 19.83 -22.10
CA THR A 462 -17.82 19.60 -20.94
C THR A 462 -17.39 18.40 -20.08
N SER A 463 -16.26 17.75 -20.38
CA SER A 463 -15.75 16.60 -19.61
C SER A 463 -14.22 16.58 -19.49
N ILE A 464 -13.73 15.93 -18.42
CA ILE A 464 -12.32 15.62 -18.17
C ILE A 464 -12.22 14.20 -17.61
N GLY A 465 -11.59 13.29 -18.37
CA GLY A 465 -11.27 11.93 -17.94
C GLY A 465 -9.83 11.80 -17.45
N PHE A 466 -9.62 11.04 -16.38
CA PHE A 466 -8.29 10.79 -15.79
C PHE A 466 -8.15 9.40 -15.19
N GLN A 467 -6.90 8.98 -15.01
CA GLN A 467 -6.50 7.74 -14.35
C GLN A 467 -5.43 8.00 -13.29
N PHE A 468 -5.25 7.05 -12.37
CA PHE A 468 -4.17 7.04 -11.39
C PHE A 468 -3.65 5.61 -11.18
N SER A 469 -2.42 5.48 -10.69
CA SER A 469 -1.93 4.22 -10.14
C SER A 469 -2.54 4.00 -8.77
N ASP A 470 -3.21 2.87 -8.61
CA ASP A 470 -3.46 2.33 -7.28
C ASP A 470 -2.14 1.93 -6.63
N ASN A 471 -2.05 2.20 -5.32
CA ASN A 471 -0.94 1.84 -4.45
C ASN A 471 -1.45 1.16 -3.17
N SER A 472 -2.77 1.15 -2.94
CA SER A 472 -3.41 0.49 -1.81
C SER A 472 -3.80 -0.93 -2.18
N THR A 473 -4.15 -1.68 -1.14
CA THR A 473 -4.63 -3.08 -1.25
C THR A 473 -5.73 -3.41 -0.24
N ASN A 474 -5.97 -2.46 0.69
CA ASN A 474 -6.81 -2.51 1.87
C ASN A 474 -7.87 -1.40 1.87
N GLU A 475 -8.03 -0.67 0.77
CA GLU A 475 -8.94 0.46 0.67
C GLU A 475 -10.39 0.02 0.42
N VAL A 476 -11.34 0.72 1.04
CA VAL A 476 -12.77 0.62 0.75
C VAL A 476 -13.10 1.33 -0.58
N GLY A 477 -12.24 2.28 -0.99
CA GLY A 477 -12.33 2.96 -2.28
C GLY A 477 -11.54 4.26 -2.34
N PHE A 478 -11.90 5.12 -3.31
CA PHE A 478 -11.22 6.41 -3.55
C PHE A 478 -12.16 7.60 -3.48
N LYS A 479 -11.76 8.67 -2.76
CA LYS A 479 -12.45 9.96 -2.76
C LYS A 479 -11.81 10.87 -3.79
N VAL A 480 -12.60 11.28 -4.79
CA VAL A 480 -12.19 12.21 -5.84
C VAL A 480 -12.59 13.62 -5.43
N GLU A 481 -11.60 14.52 -5.31
CA GLU A 481 -11.85 15.93 -5.07
C GLU A 481 -11.48 16.81 -6.27
N ARG A 482 -12.31 17.84 -6.50
CA ARG A 482 -12.18 18.84 -7.56
C ARG A 482 -12.10 20.24 -6.95
N SER A 483 -11.23 21.08 -7.51
CA SER A 483 -11.21 22.53 -7.32
C SER A 483 -11.46 23.21 -8.67
N ILE A 484 -12.18 24.34 -8.67
CA ILE A 484 -12.52 25.12 -9.86
C ILE A 484 -11.80 26.46 -9.77
N ASN A 485 -11.01 26.82 -10.78
CA ASN A 485 -10.20 28.05 -10.87
C ASN A 485 -9.34 28.33 -9.63
N GLY A 486 -8.87 27.28 -8.93
CA GLY A 486 -8.07 27.40 -7.70
C GLY A 486 -8.87 27.73 -6.43
N GLY A 487 -10.20 27.63 -6.46
CA GLY A 487 -11.08 27.76 -5.30
C GLY A 487 -11.05 26.54 -4.35
N SER A 488 -12.04 26.47 -3.46
CA SER A 488 -12.19 25.35 -2.51
C SER A 488 -12.26 23.99 -3.20
N TRP A 489 -11.70 22.98 -2.55
CA TRP A 489 -11.86 21.58 -2.93
C TRP A 489 -13.23 21.07 -2.49
N ILE A 490 -13.89 20.30 -3.36
CA ILE A 490 -15.14 19.58 -3.09
C ILE A 490 -14.97 18.12 -3.52
N GLN A 491 -15.50 17.17 -2.74
CA GLN A 491 -15.60 15.78 -3.18
C GLN A 491 -16.70 15.68 -4.24
N ILE A 492 -16.39 15.14 -5.42
CA ILE A 492 -17.33 14.99 -6.53
C ILE A 492 -17.76 13.53 -6.75
N ALA A 493 -16.93 12.58 -6.34
CA ALA A 493 -17.24 11.15 -6.44
C ALA A 493 -16.56 10.36 -5.31
N ALA A 494 -17.14 9.20 -5.01
CA ALA A 494 -16.45 8.08 -4.38
C ALA A 494 -16.39 6.95 -5.41
N LEU A 495 -15.22 6.38 -5.62
CA LEU A 495 -14.97 5.23 -6.50
C LEU A 495 -14.84 3.97 -5.64
N ALA A 496 -15.13 2.81 -6.21
CA ALA A 496 -14.92 1.54 -5.52
C ALA A 496 -13.41 1.24 -5.32
N ALA A 497 -13.10 0.28 -4.42
CA ALA A 497 -11.77 -0.32 -4.33
C ALA A 497 -11.26 -0.77 -5.70
N ASN A 498 -9.95 -0.70 -5.91
CA ASN A 498 -9.25 -1.02 -7.17
C ASN A 498 -9.69 -0.18 -8.42
N GLN A 499 -10.62 0.78 -8.30
CA GLN A 499 -11.09 1.59 -9.44
C GLN A 499 -10.12 2.75 -9.76
N THR A 500 -9.22 2.52 -10.71
CA THR A 500 -8.11 3.42 -11.10
C THR A 500 -8.44 4.56 -12.06
N SER A 501 -9.70 4.77 -12.45
CA SER A 501 -10.09 5.85 -13.38
C SER A 501 -11.49 6.41 -13.16
N TYR A 502 -11.67 7.66 -13.57
CA TYR A 502 -12.92 8.41 -13.49
C TYR A 502 -13.03 9.42 -14.65
N THR A 503 -14.26 9.77 -15.03
CA THR A 503 -14.54 10.86 -15.96
C THR A 503 -15.53 11.82 -15.32
N ASP A 504 -15.11 13.07 -15.17
CA ASP A 504 -15.91 14.16 -14.67
C ASP A 504 -16.67 14.81 -15.83
N LEU A 505 -17.96 15.09 -15.62
CA LEU A 505 -18.94 15.49 -16.65
C LEU A 505 -19.62 16.82 -16.28
N GLU A 506 -20.45 17.34 -17.19
CA GLU A 506 -21.25 18.56 -17.00
C GLU A 506 -20.40 19.81 -16.65
N LEU A 507 -19.15 19.84 -17.12
CA LEU A 507 -18.19 20.90 -16.86
C LEU A 507 -18.47 22.15 -17.68
N LEU A 508 -18.03 23.29 -17.13
CA LEU A 508 -18.01 24.55 -17.86
C LEU A 508 -16.85 24.54 -18.85
N CYS A 509 -17.11 25.01 -20.06
CA CYS A 509 -16.10 25.23 -21.09
C CYS A 509 -15.10 26.33 -20.70
N ASN A 510 -13.91 26.29 -21.28
CA ASN A 510 -12.79 27.22 -21.04
C ASN A 510 -12.45 27.45 -19.56
N THR A 511 -12.74 26.49 -18.68
CA THR A 511 -12.66 26.64 -17.22
C THR A 511 -11.53 25.78 -16.68
N ASN A 512 -10.77 26.30 -15.71
CA ASN A 512 -9.67 25.57 -15.10
C ASN A 512 -10.18 24.68 -13.97
N TYR A 513 -9.76 23.42 -13.99
CA TYR A 513 -10.09 22.41 -13.00
C TYR A 513 -8.81 21.77 -12.48
N ALA A 514 -8.74 21.58 -11.17
CA ALA A 514 -7.72 20.79 -10.52
C ALA A 514 -8.35 19.58 -9.82
N TYR A 515 -7.72 18.42 -9.95
CA TYR A 515 -8.15 17.16 -9.37
C TYR A 515 -7.09 16.60 -8.43
N ARG A 516 -7.56 15.91 -7.38
CA ARG A 516 -6.75 15.09 -6.49
C ARG A 516 -7.56 13.89 -6.01
N VAL A 517 -6.91 12.78 -5.75
CA VAL A 517 -7.54 11.54 -5.30
C VAL A 517 -6.86 11.07 -4.02
N LYS A 518 -7.62 10.48 -3.10
CA LYS A 518 -7.10 9.75 -1.92
C LYS A 518 -7.85 8.42 -1.78
N ALA A 519 -7.15 7.39 -1.31
CA ALA A 519 -7.75 6.15 -0.85
C ALA A 519 -8.40 6.35 0.53
N TYR A 520 -9.33 5.48 0.93
CA TYR A 520 -9.90 5.48 2.28
C TYR A 520 -10.26 4.08 2.78
N THR A 521 -10.13 3.86 4.09
CA THR A 521 -10.68 2.72 4.84
C THR A 521 -11.96 3.15 5.59
N LEU A 522 -12.53 2.26 6.42
CA LEU A 522 -13.65 2.63 7.30
C LEU A 522 -13.34 3.82 8.22
N SER A 523 -12.07 4.00 8.61
CA SER A 523 -11.66 4.96 9.65
C SER A 523 -10.52 5.90 9.27
N ALA A 524 -9.80 5.67 8.17
CA ALA A 524 -8.67 6.50 7.75
C ALA A 524 -8.77 6.96 6.28
N ASP A 525 -8.18 8.11 6.01
CA ASP A 525 -7.97 8.67 4.67
C ASP A 525 -6.47 8.65 4.36
N SER A 526 -6.07 8.27 3.15
CA SER A 526 -4.68 8.43 2.71
C SER A 526 -4.31 9.90 2.52
N ASN A 527 -3.01 10.18 2.39
CA ASN A 527 -2.57 11.42 1.74
C ASN A 527 -3.13 11.49 0.30
N TYR A 528 -3.22 12.70 -0.25
CA TYR A 528 -3.62 12.88 -1.64
C TYR A 528 -2.52 12.49 -2.63
N SER A 529 -2.96 12.10 -3.83
CA SER A 529 -2.14 11.99 -5.03
C SER A 529 -1.42 13.29 -5.40
N ASN A 530 -0.55 13.22 -6.40
CA ASN A 530 -0.17 14.43 -7.15
C ASN A 530 -1.42 15.15 -7.67
N LEU A 531 -1.32 16.47 -7.83
CA LEU A 531 -2.39 17.26 -8.44
C LEU A 531 -2.39 17.07 -9.96
N LEU A 532 -3.60 16.99 -10.54
CA LEU A 532 -3.83 17.09 -11.97
C LEU A 532 -4.58 18.39 -12.25
N SER A 533 -3.89 19.41 -12.77
CA SER A 533 -4.49 20.70 -13.15
C SER A 533 -4.57 20.83 -14.67
N THR A 534 -5.77 21.08 -15.19
CA THR A 534 -6.02 21.25 -16.63
C THR A 534 -7.20 22.19 -16.86
N SER A 535 -7.52 22.51 -18.10
CA SER A 535 -8.78 23.20 -18.44
C SER A 535 -9.58 22.37 -19.45
N THR A 536 -10.90 22.51 -19.43
CA THR A 536 -11.77 22.12 -20.55
C THR A 536 -11.37 22.89 -21.81
N THR A 537 -11.78 22.41 -23.00
CA THR A 537 -11.53 23.13 -24.25
C THR A 537 -12.32 24.44 -24.30
N ALA A 538 -11.95 25.34 -25.21
CA ALA A 538 -12.68 26.59 -25.41
C ALA A 538 -14.17 26.32 -25.72
N CYS A 539 -15.04 27.23 -25.31
CA CYS A 539 -16.44 27.24 -25.72
C CYS A 539 -16.51 27.51 -27.22
N THR A 540 -17.20 26.68 -27.99
CA THR A 540 -17.37 26.85 -29.45
C THR A 540 -18.82 26.62 -29.87
N ALA A 541 -19.15 27.13 -31.06
CA ALA A 541 -20.32 26.68 -31.80
C ALA A 541 -20.25 25.15 -32.05
N PRO A 542 -21.40 24.47 -32.29
CA PRO A 542 -21.42 23.05 -32.64
C PRO A 542 -20.85 22.83 -34.04
N ASP A 543 -20.26 21.66 -34.30
CA ASP A 543 -19.81 21.31 -35.65
C ASP A 543 -20.99 21.11 -36.62
N ILE A 544 -20.74 21.19 -37.93
CA ILE A 544 -21.76 20.89 -38.95
C ILE A 544 -21.77 19.38 -39.18
N PRO A 545 -22.96 18.72 -39.26
CA PRO A 545 -23.08 17.32 -39.65
C PRO A 545 -22.26 17.00 -40.90
N SER A 546 -21.39 15.98 -40.80
CA SER A 546 -20.46 15.60 -41.86
C SER A 546 -21.15 15.07 -43.12
N THR A 547 -22.40 14.61 -42.98
CA THR A 547 -23.28 14.20 -44.06
C THR A 547 -24.67 14.82 -43.89
N ILE A 548 -25.16 15.49 -44.94
CA ILE A 548 -26.56 15.91 -45.08
C ILE A 548 -27.11 15.22 -46.34
N GLU A 549 -28.03 14.29 -46.15
CA GLU A 549 -28.68 13.54 -47.24
C GLU A 549 -29.97 14.25 -47.69
N THR A 550 -30.31 14.12 -48.97
CA THR A 550 -31.54 14.69 -49.54
C THR A 550 -32.38 13.61 -50.23
N ILE A 551 -33.66 13.56 -49.90
CA ILE A 551 -34.65 12.65 -50.51
C ILE A 551 -35.72 13.53 -51.17
N VAL A 552 -35.77 13.49 -52.49
CA VAL A 552 -36.56 14.41 -53.32
C VAL A 552 -37.83 13.74 -53.83
N SER A 553 -38.92 14.49 -53.93
CA SER A 553 -40.16 14.09 -54.62
C SER A 553 -40.56 15.15 -55.67
N ILE A 554 -41.74 14.98 -56.28
CA ILE A 554 -42.34 15.98 -57.17
C ILE A 554 -42.75 17.29 -56.44
N ASN A 555 -42.98 17.24 -55.12
CA ASN A 555 -43.54 18.36 -54.34
C ASN A 555 -42.99 18.49 -52.91
N ALA A 556 -41.91 17.79 -52.59
CA ALA A 556 -41.29 17.78 -51.27
C ALA A 556 -39.78 17.49 -51.37
N ILE A 557 -39.04 17.99 -50.38
CA ILE A 557 -37.63 17.66 -50.15
C ILE A 557 -37.51 17.29 -48.67
N ARG A 558 -37.09 16.06 -48.38
CA ARG A 558 -36.62 15.67 -47.05
C ARG A 558 -35.11 15.82 -46.98
N ILE A 559 -34.64 16.38 -45.87
CA ILE A 559 -33.23 16.44 -45.48
C ILE A 559 -33.06 15.60 -44.23
N ASN A 560 -32.03 14.74 -44.22
CA ASN A 560 -31.58 13.98 -43.06
C ASN A 560 -30.14 14.37 -42.74
N TRP A 561 -29.73 14.33 -41.48
CA TRP A 561 -28.34 14.57 -41.08
C TRP A 561 -27.96 13.72 -39.87
N THR A 562 -26.65 13.54 -39.65
CA THR A 562 -26.13 12.98 -38.39
C THR A 562 -26.21 14.03 -37.29
N ASP A 563 -26.53 13.60 -36.07
CA ASP A 563 -26.49 14.48 -34.89
C ASP A 563 -25.05 14.88 -34.52
N VAL A 564 -24.87 15.97 -33.78
CA VAL A 564 -23.55 16.53 -33.40
C VAL A 564 -23.50 16.95 -31.93
N GLU A 565 -22.34 16.83 -31.28
CA GLU A 565 -22.21 17.13 -29.84
C GLU A 565 -22.27 18.64 -29.55
N GLY A 566 -23.15 19.03 -28.61
CA GLY A 566 -23.17 20.37 -28.02
C GLY A 566 -24.02 21.40 -28.76
N GLU A 567 -24.99 20.95 -29.55
CA GLU A 567 -26.00 21.77 -30.19
C GLU A 567 -27.13 22.13 -29.22
N GLU A 568 -27.85 23.22 -29.52
CA GLU A 568 -29.07 23.61 -28.78
C GLU A 568 -30.26 23.78 -29.75
N GLU A 569 -30.00 24.21 -30.98
CA GLU A 569 -30.99 24.36 -32.06
C GLU A 569 -30.39 24.02 -33.44
N TYR A 570 -31.21 23.43 -34.32
CA TYR A 570 -30.96 23.32 -35.75
C TYR A 570 -31.95 24.22 -36.51
N VAL A 571 -31.45 25.12 -37.37
CA VAL A 571 -32.30 25.97 -38.22
C VAL A 571 -32.13 25.59 -39.69
N ILE A 572 -33.23 25.33 -40.39
CA ILE A 572 -33.22 25.19 -41.85
C ILE A 572 -33.44 26.57 -42.44
N GLU A 573 -32.50 27.05 -43.25
CA GLU A 573 -32.66 28.29 -44.00
C GLU A 573 -32.81 28.04 -45.50
N GLN A 574 -33.56 28.90 -46.17
CA GLN A 574 -33.70 28.94 -47.63
C GLN A 574 -33.19 30.26 -48.20
N SER A 575 -32.70 30.20 -49.44
CA SER A 575 -32.33 31.35 -50.27
C SER A 575 -33.15 31.38 -51.55
N VAL A 576 -33.59 32.58 -51.95
CA VAL A 576 -34.42 32.83 -53.15
C VAL A 576 -33.72 33.69 -54.20
N ASP A 577 -32.45 34.06 -53.95
CA ASP A 577 -31.68 35.03 -54.74
C ASP A 577 -30.30 34.50 -55.15
N ASP A 578 -30.17 33.16 -55.24
CA ASP A 578 -28.95 32.44 -55.58
C ASP A 578 -27.85 32.64 -54.51
N ALA A 579 -28.16 32.19 -53.29
CA ALA A 579 -27.33 32.11 -52.08
C ALA A 579 -26.83 33.45 -51.49
N LYS A 580 -27.40 34.60 -51.91
CA LYS A 580 -26.94 35.94 -51.49
C LYS A 580 -27.61 36.42 -50.20
N SER A 581 -28.87 36.05 -49.98
CA SER A 581 -29.59 36.23 -48.73
C SER A 581 -30.29 34.93 -48.32
N TRP A 582 -30.57 34.84 -47.01
CA TRP A 582 -31.06 33.66 -46.34
C TRP A 582 -32.23 34.02 -45.42
N SER A 583 -33.15 33.08 -45.23
CA SER A 583 -34.32 33.24 -44.37
C SER A 583 -34.67 31.91 -43.69
N PRO A 584 -35.03 31.92 -42.39
CA PRO A 584 -35.40 30.70 -41.68
C PRO A 584 -36.71 30.14 -42.23
N LEU A 585 -36.69 28.84 -42.53
CA LEU A 585 -37.80 28.02 -42.98
C LEU A 585 -38.37 27.19 -41.82
N ALA A 586 -37.50 26.70 -40.93
CA ALA A 586 -37.88 26.01 -39.69
C ALA A 586 -36.78 26.08 -38.63
N SER A 587 -37.19 26.24 -37.38
CA SER A 587 -36.40 26.02 -36.16
C SER A 587 -36.73 24.64 -35.58
N LEU A 588 -35.72 23.88 -35.18
CA LEU A 588 -35.84 22.50 -34.70
C LEU A 588 -35.02 22.31 -33.42
N PRO A 589 -35.57 21.71 -32.35
CA PRO A 589 -34.84 21.52 -31.11
C PRO A 589 -33.70 20.51 -31.24
N GLN A 590 -32.83 20.48 -30.22
CA GLN A 590 -31.76 19.50 -29.99
C GLN A 590 -32.16 18.05 -30.35
N ASN A 591 -31.21 17.24 -30.83
CA ASN A 591 -31.35 15.84 -31.27
C ASN A 591 -32.24 15.60 -32.51
N VAL A 592 -32.76 16.65 -33.18
CA VAL A 592 -33.57 16.48 -34.40
C VAL A 592 -32.67 16.30 -35.62
N THR A 593 -32.79 15.13 -36.26
CA THR A 593 -31.92 14.65 -37.36
C THR A 593 -32.60 14.58 -38.74
N THR A 594 -33.84 15.07 -38.86
CA THR A 594 -34.58 15.08 -40.14
C THR A 594 -35.60 16.21 -40.21
N TYR A 595 -35.79 16.78 -41.40
CA TYR A 595 -36.87 17.73 -41.71
C TYR A 595 -37.45 17.48 -43.11
N SER A 596 -38.71 17.84 -43.34
CA SER A 596 -39.40 17.62 -44.63
C SER A 596 -40.11 18.89 -45.10
N ILE A 597 -39.51 19.55 -46.09
CA ILE A 597 -40.10 20.66 -46.83
C ILE A 597 -41.18 20.10 -47.75
N THR A 598 -42.37 20.70 -47.78
CA THR A 598 -43.54 20.21 -48.54
C THR A 598 -44.26 21.35 -49.27
N ASN A 599 -45.21 21.00 -50.14
CA ASN A 599 -45.95 21.93 -51.00
C ASN A 599 -45.05 22.71 -51.98
N LEU A 600 -43.96 22.07 -52.41
CA LEU A 600 -43.04 22.61 -53.41
C LEU A 600 -43.62 22.46 -54.82
N ASN A 601 -43.22 23.35 -55.72
CA ASN A 601 -43.56 23.28 -57.13
C ASN A 601 -42.76 22.16 -57.81
N PRO A 602 -43.34 21.38 -58.74
CA PRO A 602 -42.59 20.45 -59.59
C PRO A 602 -41.51 21.14 -60.43
N GLY A 603 -40.43 20.40 -60.74
CA GLY A 603 -39.35 20.84 -61.63
C GLY A 603 -38.61 22.11 -61.20
N SER A 604 -38.74 22.50 -59.93
CA SER A 604 -38.29 23.80 -59.41
C SER A 604 -37.08 23.63 -58.50
N ALA A 605 -36.09 24.50 -58.65
CA ALA A 605 -34.87 24.49 -57.84
C ALA A 605 -35.06 25.28 -56.53
N TYR A 606 -34.62 24.70 -55.43
CA TYR A 606 -34.65 25.27 -54.08
C TYR A 606 -33.24 25.23 -53.48
N THR A 607 -32.74 26.37 -53.01
CA THR A 607 -31.42 26.48 -52.38
C THR A 607 -31.60 26.59 -50.87
N ILE A 608 -31.15 25.59 -50.13
CA ILE A 608 -31.27 25.51 -48.66
C ILE A 608 -29.91 25.31 -47.99
N ARG A 609 -29.83 25.56 -46.68
CA ARG A 609 -28.69 25.17 -45.84
C ARG A 609 -29.16 24.76 -44.45
N LEU A 610 -28.37 23.89 -43.81
CA LEU A 610 -28.50 23.57 -42.40
C LEU A 610 -27.66 24.55 -41.59
N VAL A 611 -28.26 25.15 -40.59
CA VAL A 611 -27.61 25.98 -39.56
C VAL A 611 -27.64 25.17 -38.26
N VAL A 612 -26.52 25.17 -37.54
CA VAL A 612 -26.38 24.48 -36.25
C VAL A 612 -25.87 25.49 -35.24
N GLU A 613 -26.54 25.63 -34.11
CA GLU A 613 -26.20 26.66 -33.15
C GLU A 613 -26.39 26.30 -31.68
N ASN A 614 -25.64 27.03 -30.86
CA ASN A 614 -25.76 27.08 -29.42
C ASN A 614 -25.48 28.52 -28.95
N ARG A 615 -25.66 28.80 -27.66
CA ARG A 615 -25.36 30.07 -27.00
C ARG A 615 -23.91 30.59 -27.12
N TYR A 616 -22.99 29.80 -27.67
CA TYR A 616 -21.59 30.18 -27.93
C TYR A 616 -21.31 30.49 -29.41
N GLY A 617 -22.21 30.12 -30.32
CA GLY A 617 -22.17 30.54 -31.73
C GLY A 617 -22.91 29.60 -32.69
N THR A 618 -22.82 29.95 -33.96
CA THR A 618 -23.57 29.34 -35.07
C THR A 618 -22.60 28.93 -36.18
N ASN A 619 -22.73 27.69 -36.68
CA ASN A 619 -22.07 27.22 -37.89
C ASN A 619 -23.10 26.90 -38.99
N VAL A 620 -22.71 27.01 -40.27
CA VAL A 620 -23.63 26.87 -41.42
C VAL A 620 -23.09 25.94 -42.49
N SER A 621 -23.91 25.03 -43.00
CA SER A 621 -23.54 24.13 -44.09
C SER A 621 -23.26 24.88 -45.40
N ASN A 622 -22.56 24.23 -46.31
CA ASN A 622 -22.56 24.64 -47.71
C ASN A 622 -24.01 24.69 -48.25
N PRO A 623 -24.32 25.61 -49.18
CA PRO A 623 -25.62 25.65 -49.85
C PRO A 623 -25.92 24.36 -50.62
N LEU A 624 -27.12 23.83 -50.42
CA LEU A 624 -27.67 22.67 -51.12
C LEU A 624 -28.74 23.15 -52.11
N THR A 625 -28.39 23.21 -53.40
CA THR A 625 -29.36 23.49 -54.47
C THR A 625 -29.98 22.19 -54.96
N ILE A 626 -31.29 22.04 -54.77
CA ILE A 626 -32.03 20.80 -54.96
C ILE A 626 -33.23 21.07 -55.87
N THR A 627 -33.34 20.34 -56.98
CA THR A 627 -34.48 20.48 -57.92
C THR A 627 -35.50 19.36 -57.68
N THR A 628 -36.76 19.72 -57.44
CA THR A 628 -37.87 18.76 -57.36
C THR A 628 -38.07 18.04 -58.69
N TYR A 629 -38.62 16.82 -58.66
CA TYR A 629 -39.00 16.16 -59.91
C TYR A 629 -40.09 16.96 -60.64
N ASP A 630 -40.01 17.01 -61.96
CA ASP A 630 -40.99 17.67 -62.84
C ASP A 630 -42.28 16.85 -62.97
N HIS A 631 -42.16 15.53 -62.96
CA HIS A 631 -43.26 14.58 -63.07
C HIS A 631 -43.15 13.44 -62.05
N ALA A 632 -44.28 12.86 -61.67
CA ALA A 632 -44.32 11.69 -60.78
C ALA A 632 -44.00 10.41 -61.57
N ILE A 633 -42.85 9.79 -61.29
CA ILE A 633 -42.47 8.50 -61.88
C ILE A 633 -43.27 7.37 -61.19
N PHE A 634 -44.43 7.05 -61.74
CA PHE A 634 -45.19 5.87 -61.34
C PHE A 634 -44.51 4.59 -61.85
N VAL A 635 -43.70 3.96 -61.00
CA VAL A 635 -43.24 2.59 -61.22
C VAL A 635 -44.41 1.65 -60.90
N PRO A 636 -44.97 0.89 -61.87
CA PRO A 636 -46.02 -0.07 -61.58
C PRO A 636 -45.45 -1.22 -60.75
N VAL A 637 -46.09 -1.53 -59.61
CA VAL A 637 -45.72 -2.68 -58.78
C VAL A 637 -46.13 -3.97 -59.49
N ILE A 638 -45.19 -4.56 -60.23
CA ILE A 638 -45.39 -5.87 -60.86
C ILE A 638 -45.11 -6.94 -59.80
N ASN A 639 -46.17 -7.42 -59.13
CA ASN A 639 -46.05 -8.55 -58.20
C ASN A 639 -45.46 -9.78 -58.91
N LYS A 640 -44.53 -10.45 -58.21
CA LYS A 640 -44.01 -11.79 -58.52
C LYS A 640 -43.82 -12.55 -57.22
#